data_AF-A0A931Q9I7-F1
#
_entry.id   AF-A0A931Q9I7-F1
#
_cell.length_a   1.000
_cell.length_b   1.000
_cell.length_c   1.000
_cell.angle_alpha   90.00
_cell.angle_beta   90.00
_cell.angle_gamma   90.00
#
_symmetry.space_group_name_H-M   'P 1'
#
loop_
_entity.id
_entity.type
_entity.pdbx_description
1 polymer ?
#
loop_
_entity_poly.entity_id
_entity_poly.type
_entity_poly.pdbx_seq_one_letter_code
_entity_poly.pdbx_strand_id
1 'polypeptide(L)'
;MTGWAIVAGLTGLAGLTTHPAAADAASAETTTVETIVVSGASAVRAQSTAPVPLAASGTGVEPFRLIGATWSGGGGTQMRTHSSQGWSEWTTIEIDNDDAPDPNGPEGRATRPSSKPTWVGVADGYELHFPDSAAQAEVFLVRDNGEQRVQAAAGPNQPAVQPRSAWGAREPKTALTNAPKVQMGFVHHTVNANDYAAADVPAMLRSIQAYHMDSNGWDDIGYNFLVDRFGTAWEGRAGSLDAPVVGAHTEGFNTGSVGVAILGDFRTTAPSQASVAAASRVLGWKLGTSGVDPNGTATMTSGGNDTFAQGNVVVFPAIAGHRDGKSTTCPGQLLYDQLPAIRNAAVLTAAALTAPIGSLDVASIAPGGARVAGWALDPDVADPISVHIYVDGSYAASMTADMSRPDIGDTYAGYGSNHGFDTSVGVGAGSHTVCAYGINVGPGNNRLLGCRGVEITDLPTSSLDLVTMAPGGIRVAGWTLDPNAAQAITVHIYVDGTFTGSITADNDRPDVAAFLPGFGPSHGFDTVVGVGPGYHQVCTYAINIGPGTNTLIGCRAVPTSDNAIGSLDLVTGAPGGVRVAGWTLDPNTAQPVAVHIYVDGTFATSFTAEASRPDVAGILPSYGPAHGFDTEVGAGPGSHQICVYAINVGPGTNALIGCRKN
;
A
#
# COMPACT_ATOMS: atom_id res chain seq x y z
N MET A 1 -32.85 -59.32 4.67
CA MET A 1 -33.67 -58.51 5.59
C MET A 1 -33.12 -57.09 5.48
N THR A 2 -33.64 -56.31 4.51
CA THR A 2 -34.51 -55.12 4.74
C THR A 2 -33.72 -53.99 5.44
N GLY A 3 -33.37 -52.83 4.87
CA GLY A 3 -33.83 -52.09 3.70
C GLY A 3 -34.38 -50.71 4.13
N TRP A 4 -33.97 -49.64 3.42
CA TRP A 4 -34.58 -48.28 3.34
C TRP A 4 -34.38 -47.34 4.56
N ALA A 5 -34.32 -46.01 4.49
CA ALA A 5 -34.70 -45.02 3.47
C ALA A 5 -33.97 -43.67 3.65
N ILE A 6 -33.90 -42.91 2.56
CA ILE A 6 -33.67 -41.46 2.48
C ILE A 6 -34.89 -40.71 3.04
N VAL A 7 -34.69 -39.67 3.85
CA VAL A 7 -35.69 -38.59 4.06
C VAL A 7 -34.99 -37.24 4.05
N ALA A 8 -35.21 -36.50 2.97
CA ALA A 8 -34.98 -35.07 2.88
C ALA A 8 -36.11 -34.33 3.61
N GLY A 9 -35.76 -33.50 4.60
CA GLY A 9 -36.68 -32.61 5.30
C GLY A 9 -36.72 -31.24 4.63
N LEU A 10 -37.66 -31.05 3.70
CA LEU A 10 -38.11 -29.74 3.23
C LEU A 10 -38.98 -29.11 4.32
N THR A 11 -38.50 -28.06 4.97
CA THR A 11 -39.37 -27.08 5.66
C THR A 11 -39.57 -25.90 4.74
N GLY A 12 -40.77 -25.82 4.17
CA GLY A 12 -41.24 -24.64 3.45
C GLY A 12 -41.45 -23.47 4.41
N LEU A 13 -41.02 -22.29 3.97
CA LEU A 13 -41.52 -21.01 4.45
C LEU A 13 -41.99 -20.23 3.23
N ALA A 14 -43.22 -19.77 3.36
CA ALA A 14 -44.03 -19.14 2.34
C ALA A 14 -43.33 -17.94 1.70
N GLY A 15 -43.54 -17.80 0.39
CA GLY A 15 -43.19 -16.60 -0.35
C GLY A 15 -43.95 -15.40 0.20
N LEU A 16 -43.22 -14.54 0.90
CA LEU A 16 -43.56 -13.13 1.01
C LEU A 16 -42.98 -12.46 -0.22
N THR A 17 -43.83 -12.23 -1.21
CA THR A 17 -43.58 -11.26 -2.27
C THR A 17 -43.43 -9.90 -1.60
N THR A 18 -42.19 -9.49 -1.32
CA THR A 18 -41.90 -8.09 -1.06
C THR A 18 -42.21 -7.35 -2.35
N HIS A 19 -43.38 -6.72 -2.40
CA HIS A 19 -43.60 -5.57 -3.26
C HIS A 19 -42.38 -4.65 -3.09
N PRO A 20 -41.84 -4.06 -4.16
CA PRO A 20 -40.94 -2.94 -3.96
C PRO A 20 -41.75 -1.93 -3.16
N ALA A 21 -41.39 -1.73 -1.89
CA ALA A 21 -41.82 -0.55 -1.18
C ALA A 21 -41.35 0.58 -2.10
N ALA A 22 -42.34 1.26 -2.71
CA ALA A 22 -42.10 2.52 -3.35
C ALA A 22 -41.19 3.30 -2.40
N ALA A 23 -40.05 3.74 -2.92
CA ALA A 23 -39.21 4.68 -2.20
C ALA A 23 -40.14 5.81 -1.75
N ASP A 24 -40.48 5.83 -0.46
CA ASP A 24 -41.10 7.00 0.13
C ASP A 24 -40.09 8.10 -0.16
N ALA A 25 -40.49 9.01 -1.05
CA ALA A 25 -39.76 10.21 -1.36
C ALA A 25 -39.60 10.97 -0.04
N ALA A 26 -38.44 10.79 0.60
CA ALA A 26 -38.02 11.65 1.69
C ALA A 26 -38.18 13.09 1.22
N SER A 27 -38.94 13.87 1.99
CA SER A 27 -39.27 15.26 1.69
C SER A 27 -38.03 16.02 1.21
N ALA A 28 -38.06 16.50 -0.03
CA ALA A 28 -36.99 17.26 -0.64
C ALA A 28 -36.61 18.45 0.26
N GLU A 29 -35.33 18.53 0.63
CA GLU A 29 -34.75 19.70 1.28
C GLU A 29 -34.75 20.84 0.26
N THR A 30 -35.57 21.86 0.47
CA THR A 30 -35.77 22.96 -0.47
C THR A 30 -34.86 24.13 -0.10
N THR A 31 -33.65 24.18 -0.65
CA THR A 31 -33.00 25.48 -0.86
C THR A 31 -33.81 26.23 -1.91
N THR A 32 -34.36 27.38 -1.57
CA THR A 32 -35.21 28.17 -2.47
C THR A 32 -34.65 29.57 -2.66
N VAL A 33 -34.76 30.10 -3.88
CA VAL A 33 -34.45 31.49 -4.18
C VAL A 33 -35.75 32.25 -4.39
N GLU A 34 -36.02 33.23 -3.53
CA GLU A 34 -37.08 34.20 -3.72
C GLU A 34 -36.54 35.40 -4.50
N THR A 35 -37.20 35.73 -5.61
CA THR A 35 -36.86 36.89 -6.44
C THR A 35 -37.87 38.01 -6.22
N ILE A 36 -37.39 39.16 -5.75
CA ILE A 36 -38.19 40.34 -5.47
C ILE A 36 -37.90 41.39 -6.54
N VAL A 37 -38.87 41.62 -7.42
CA VAL A 37 -38.74 42.58 -8.53
C VAL A 37 -39.11 43.98 -8.04
N VAL A 38 -38.19 44.93 -8.23
CA VAL A 38 -38.33 46.33 -7.84
C VAL A 38 -38.28 47.19 -9.09
N SER A 39 -39.37 47.88 -9.40
CA SER A 39 -39.45 48.80 -10.55
C SER A 39 -39.74 50.21 -10.06
N GLY A 40 -39.09 51.20 -10.70
CA GLY A 40 -39.42 52.61 -10.47
C GLY A 40 -40.85 52.88 -10.95
N ALA A 41 -41.70 53.42 -10.09
CA ALA A 41 -43.02 53.87 -10.52
C ALA A 41 -42.84 55.02 -11.52
N SER A 42 -43.30 54.85 -12.76
CA SER A 42 -43.65 55.95 -13.65
C SER A 42 -44.87 56.68 -13.06
N ALA A 43 -44.67 57.43 -11.98
CA ALA A 43 -45.70 58.26 -11.37
C ALA A 43 -45.46 59.71 -11.77
N VAL A 44 -46.24 60.18 -12.74
CA VAL A 44 -46.49 61.61 -12.91
C VAL A 44 -47.05 62.13 -11.59
N ARG A 45 -46.24 62.86 -10.82
CA ARG A 45 -46.74 63.74 -9.77
C ARG A 45 -45.93 65.03 -9.79
N ALA A 46 -46.65 66.11 -10.04
CA ALA A 46 -46.13 67.46 -9.97
C ALA A 46 -45.52 67.73 -8.57
N GLN A 47 -44.41 68.48 -8.57
CA GLN A 47 -43.71 69.04 -7.41
C GLN A 47 -42.78 68.11 -6.61
N SER A 48 -41.76 67.56 -7.28
CA SER A 48 -40.43 67.31 -6.70
C SER A 48 -39.44 67.12 -7.85
N THR A 49 -38.29 67.82 -7.84
CA THR A 49 -37.24 67.72 -8.87
C THR A 49 -36.10 66.76 -8.48
N ALA A 50 -36.25 66.01 -7.38
CA ALA A 50 -35.31 64.95 -7.02
C ALA A 50 -35.88 63.59 -7.45
N PRO A 51 -35.12 62.75 -8.20
CA PRO A 51 -35.48 61.35 -8.39
C PRO A 51 -35.61 60.68 -7.03
N VAL A 52 -36.64 59.86 -6.82
CA VAL A 52 -36.69 58.97 -5.64
C VAL A 52 -35.77 57.79 -5.96
N PRO A 53 -34.69 57.55 -5.20
CA PRO A 53 -33.80 56.43 -5.45
C PRO A 53 -34.57 55.12 -5.38
N LEU A 54 -34.29 54.19 -6.30
CA LEU A 54 -34.85 52.86 -6.26
C LEU A 54 -34.36 52.17 -4.97
N ALA A 55 -35.28 51.64 -4.17
CA ALA A 55 -34.95 50.99 -2.90
C ALA A 55 -35.81 49.75 -2.70
N ALA A 56 -35.25 48.75 -2.02
CA ALA A 56 -35.95 47.53 -1.63
C ALA A 56 -35.82 47.37 -0.11
N SER A 57 -36.91 47.09 0.58
CA SER A 57 -36.85 46.79 2.01
C SER A 57 -37.93 45.80 2.43
N GLY A 58 -37.63 45.02 3.44
CA GLY A 58 -38.56 44.10 4.09
C GLY A 58 -38.10 43.80 5.52
N THR A 59 -39.03 43.76 6.47
CA THR A 59 -38.76 43.42 7.88
C THR A 59 -39.78 42.38 8.35
N GLY A 60 -39.34 41.38 9.10
CA GLY A 60 -40.19 40.24 9.46
C GLY A 60 -40.52 39.35 8.25
N VAL A 61 -39.63 39.33 7.26
CA VAL A 61 -39.73 38.39 6.14
C VAL A 61 -39.36 36.99 6.61
N GLU A 62 -39.75 35.97 5.86
CA GLU A 62 -39.28 34.61 6.16
C GLU A 62 -37.75 34.55 6.18
N PRO A 63 -37.14 33.86 7.16
CA PRO A 63 -35.71 33.86 7.33
C PRO A 63 -34.95 33.42 6.08
N PHE A 64 -33.92 34.19 5.72
CA PHE A 64 -33.02 33.90 4.60
C PHE A 64 -31.57 33.87 5.09
N ARG A 65 -30.71 33.23 4.31
CA ARG A 65 -29.31 32.97 4.68
C ARG A 65 -28.30 33.71 3.82
N LEU A 66 -28.70 34.02 2.59
CA LEU A 66 -27.87 34.70 1.60
C LEU A 66 -28.72 35.67 0.81
N ILE A 67 -28.12 36.82 0.48
CA ILE A 67 -28.76 37.88 -0.32
C ILE A 67 -27.83 38.31 -1.44
N GLY A 68 -28.41 38.65 -2.59
CA GLY A 68 -27.74 39.35 -3.66
C GLY A 68 -28.76 40.12 -4.50
N ALA A 69 -28.28 40.86 -5.50
CA ALA A 69 -29.18 41.63 -6.34
C ALA A 69 -28.65 41.78 -7.77
N THR A 70 -29.54 42.08 -8.71
CA THR A 70 -29.21 42.60 -10.03
C THR A 70 -29.94 43.93 -10.25
N TRP A 71 -29.37 44.85 -11.01
CA TRP A 71 -30.01 46.11 -11.37
C TRP A 71 -29.55 46.61 -12.74
N SER A 72 -30.37 47.45 -13.36
CA SER A 72 -30.01 48.15 -14.59
C SER A 72 -29.10 49.35 -14.31
N GLY A 73 -28.26 49.69 -15.28
CA GLY A 73 -27.25 50.75 -15.10
C GLY A 73 -25.97 50.23 -14.44
N GLY A 74 -25.07 51.15 -14.08
CA GLY A 74 -23.81 50.84 -13.37
C GLY A 74 -23.77 51.48 -11.98
N GLY A 75 -22.68 51.25 -11.25
CA GLY A 75 -22.45 51.79 -9.91
C GLY A 75 -22.90 50.86 -8.78
N GLY A 76 -22.37 51.08 -7.58
CA GLY A 76 -22.64 50.26 -6.39
C GLY A 76 -23.98 50.56 -5.71
N THR A 77 -24.51 49.54 -5.05
CA THR A 77 -25.73 49.56 -4.24
C THR A 77 -25.35 49.45 -2.76
N GLN A 78 -26.03 50.18 -1.88
CA GLN A 78 -25.86 50.00 -0.42
C GLN A 78 -26.83 48.93 0.07
N MET A 79 -26.36 48.02 0.91
CA MET A 79 -27.16 46.94 1.50
C MET A 79 -26.91 46.83 3.01
N ARG A 80 -27.97 46.51 3.77
CA ARG A 80 -27.88 46.02 5.15
C ARG A 80 -28.95 44.96 5.43
N THR A 81 -28.73 44.11 6.42
CA THR A 81 -29.68 43.07 6.84
C THR A 81 -30.05 43.20 8.32
N HIS A 82 -31.22 42.68 8.68
CA HIS A 82 -31.70 42.61 10.05
C HIS A 82 -31.67 41.16 10.54
N SER A 83 -31.22 40.96 11.76
CA SER A 83 -31.19 39.66 12.44
C SER A 83 -31.60 39.81 13.90
N SER A 84 -31.51 38.72 14.67
CA SER A 84 -31.66 38.76 16.13
C SER A 84 -30.70 39.75 16.84
N GLN A 85 -29.60 40.15 16.19
CA GLN A 85 -28.64 41.14 16.72
C GLN A 85 -28.97 42.59 16.30
N GLY A 86 -30.07 42.80 15.58
CA GLY A 86 -30.45 44.09 15.00
C GLY A 86 -29.96 44.27 13.57
N TRP A 87 -29.92 45.52 13.11
CA TRP A 87 -29.45 45.89 11.77
C TRP A 87 -27.93 45.85 11.67
N SER A 88 -27.42 45.29 10.57
CA SER A 88 -26.01 45.42 10.21
C SER A 88 -25.66 46.85 9.81
N GLU A 89 -24.36 47.14 9.79
CA GLU A 89 -23.83 48.32 9.11
C GLU A 89 -24.12 48.25 7.60
N TRP A 90 -24.16 49.42 6.96
CA TRP A 90 -24.30 49.52 5.51
C TRP A 90 -23.03 49.00 4.82
N THR A 91 -23.22 48.18 3.79
CA THR A 91 -22.16 47.62 2.97
C THR A 91 -22.45 47.89 1.49
N THR A 92 -21.43 48.28 0.73
CA THR A 92 -21.55 48.42 -0.73
C THR A 92 -21.47 47.05 -1.40
N ILE A 93 -22.46 46.73 -2.24
CA ILE A 93 -22.42 45.61 -3.19
C ILE A 93 -22.43 46.17 -4.60
N GLU A 94 -21.69 45.53 -5.51
CA GLU A 94 -21.58 45.95 -6.92
C GLU A 94 -22.01 44.79 -7.81
N ILE A 95 -22.47 45.09 -9.03
CA ILE A 95 -22.61 44.05 -10.07
C ILE A 95 -21.20 43.56 -10.37
N ASP A 96 -20.96 42.29 -10.13
CA ASP A 96 -19.65 41.68 -10.23
C ASP A 96 -19.74 40.44 -11.10
N ASN A 97 -19.31 40.59 -12.36
CA ASN A 97 -19.26 39.51 -13.35
C ASN A 97 -17.83 38.98 -13.52
N ASP A 98 -16.94 39.23 -12.55
CA ASP A 98 -15.58 38.71 -12.60
C ASP A 98 -15.57 37.17 -12.68
N ASP A 99 -16.36 36.50 -11.85
CA ASP A 99 -16.70 35.09 -11.97
C ASP A 99 -17.85 34.97 -12.98
N ALA A 100 -17.60 34.34 -14.12
CA ALA A 100 -18.62 33.99 -15.10
C ALA A 100 -18.19 32.81 -15.97
N PRO A 101 -19.13 32.07 -16.57
CA PRO A 101 -18.84 31.09 -17.61
C PRO A 101 -18.18 31.76 -18.82
N ASP A 102 -17.42 30.98 -19.61
CA ASP A 102 -16.80 31.53 -20.83
C ASP A 102 -17.90 32.01 -21.82
N PRO A 103 -17.78 33.25 -22.36
CA PRO A 103 -18.90 33.94 -23.02
C PRO A 103 -19.35 33.28 -24.33
N ASN A 104 -18.49 32.47 -24.94
CA ASN A 104 -18.77 31.81 -26.20
C ASN A 104 -19.58 30.51 -26.05
N GLY A 105 -19.66 29.97 -24.82
CA GLY A 105 -20.38 28.74 -24.51
C GLY A 105 -21.89 28.93 -24.31
N PRO A 106 -22.69 27.85 -24.34
CA PRO A 106 -24.13 27.90 -24.05
C PRO A 106 -24.44 28.50 -22.67
N GLU A 107 -23.66 28.14 -21.65
CA GLU A 107 -23.79 28.65 -20.28
C GLU A 107 -23.53 30.16 -20.19
N GLY A 108 -22.49 30.66 -20.88
CA GLY A 108 -22.16 32.09 -20.92
C GLY A 108 -23.28 32.93 -21.55
N ARG A 109 -23.94 32.42 -22.60
CA ARG A 109 -25.07 33.13 -23.24
C ARG A 109 -26.32 33.23 -22.37
N ALA A 110 -26.48 32.33 -21.40
CA ALA A 110 -27.60 32.34 -20.46
C ALA A 110 -27.31 33.17 -19.20
N THR A 111 -26.09 33.70 -19.06
CA THR A 111 -25.64 34.41 -17.85
C THR A 111 -26.34 35.76 -17.70
N ARG A 112 -26.77 36.06 -16.47
CA ARG A 112 -27.34 37.35 -16.07
C ARG A 112 -26.34 38.12 -15.21
N PRO A 113 -26.16 39.44 -15.41
CA PRO A 113 -25.36 40.26 -14.52
C PRO A 113 -25.97 40.28 -13.12
N SER A 114 -25.15 40.03 -12.11
CA SER A 114 -25.58 39.97 -10.70
C SER A 114 -24.48 40.44 -9.77
N SER A 115 -24.82 40.77 -8.53
CA SER A 115 -23.81 41.00 -7.49
C SER A 115 -23.11 39.71 -7.06
N LYS A 116 -22.08 39.82 -6.23
CA LYS A 116 -21.63 38.65 -5.46
C LYS A 116 -22.72 38.18 -4.49
N PRO A 117 -22.87 36.87 -4.27
CA PRO A 117 -23.72 36.35 -3.22
C PRO A 117 -23.14 36.72 -1.86
N THR A 118 -23.92 37.36 -0.99
CA THR A 118 -23.46 37.75 0.36
C THR A 118 -24.12 36.87 1.41
N TRP A 119 -23.33 36.05 2.10
CA TRP A 119 -23.79 35.30 3.27
C TRP A 119 -24.07 36.22 4.46
N VAL A 120 -25.25 36.09 5.07
CA VAL A 120 -25.73 36.97 6.15
C VAL A 120 -26.16 36.24 7.42
N GLY A 121 -25.82 34.94 7.55
CA GLY A 121 -26.25 34.15 8.70
C GLY A 121 -27.75 33.87 8.66
N VAL A 122 -28.50 34.16 9.72
CA VAL A 122 -29.98 34.12 9.70
C VAL A 122 -30.50 35.54 9.77
N ALA A 123 -31.06 36.02 8.66
CA ALA A 123 -31.65 37.35 8.56
C ALA A 123 -33.16 37.26 8.32
N ASP A 124 -33.92 38.15 8.95
CA ASP A 124 -35.38 38.29 8.85
C ASP A 124 -35.79 39.68 8.33
N GLY A 125 -34.82 40.45 7.84
CA GLY A 125 -35.06 41.71 7.13
C GLY A 125 -33.86 42.15 6.31
N TYR A 126 -34.13 43.05 5.36
CA TYR A 126 -33.15 43.60 4.44
C TYR A 126 -33.52 45.03 4.04
N GLU A 127 -32.51 45.82 3.69
CA GLU A 127 -32.65 47.10 3.00
C GLU A 127 -31.56 47.22 1.93
N LEU A 128 -31.95 47.65 0.72
CA LEU A 128 -31.06 48.00 -0.38
C LEU A 128 -31.42 49.37 -0.94
N HIS A 129 -30.39 50.20 -1.17
CA HIS A 129 -30.49 51.47 -1.89
C HIS A 129 -29.67 51.38 -3.18
N PHE A 130 -30.36 51.38 -4.31
CA PHE A 130 -29.75 51.29 -5.64
C PHE A 130 -29.28 52.67 -6.12
N PRO A 131 -28.30 52.74 -7.02
CA PRO A 131 -27.85 54.00 -7.60
C PRO A 131 -28.98 54.68 -8.39
N ASP A 132 -28.94 56.02 -8.48
CA ASP A 132 -29.97 56.83 -9.17
C ASP A 132 -30.16 56.45 -10.64
N SER A 133 -29.16 55.81 -11.27
CA SER A 133 -29.23 55.29 -12.63
C SER A 133 -30.03 54.01 -12.78
N ALA A 134 -30.41 53.34 -11.69
CA ALA A 134 -31.12 52.07 -11.73
C ALA A 134 -32.62 52.26 -11.99
N ALA A 135 -33.09 51.77 -13.13
CA ALA A 135 -34.51 51.82 -13.50
C ALA A 135 -35.30 50.58 -13.03
N GLN A 136 -34.59 49.46 -12.85
CA GLN A 136 -35.13 48.16 -12.44
C GLN A 136 -34.07 47.44 -11.62
N ALA A 137 -34.52 46.72 -10.58
CA ALA A 137 -33.68 45.83 -9.80
C ALA A 137 -34.43 44.55 -9.43
N GLU A 138 -33.70 43.47 -9.21
CA GLU A 138 -34.21 42.26 -8.56
C GLU A 138 -33.33 41.96 -7.34
N VAL A 139 -33.96 41.65 -6.21
CA VAL A 139 -33.29 41.17 -5.00
C VAL A 139 -33.54 39.67 -4.89
N PHE A 140 -32.48 38.91 -4.64
CA PHE A 140 -32.54 37.47 -4.48
C PHE A 140 -32.31 37.13 -3.01
N LEU A 141 -33.31 36.54 -2.35
CA LEU A 141 -33.19 35.99 -1.01
C LEU A 141 -33.11 34.48 -1.09
N VAL A 142 -31.99 33.90 -0.66
CA VAL A 142 -31.79 32.45 -0.66
C VAL A 142 -32.07 31.91 0.73
N ARG A 143 -33.03 30.98 0.79
CA ARG A 143 -33.44 30.30 2.02
C ARG A 143 -32.93 28.87 1.98
N ASP A 144 -32.30 28.45 3.06
CA ASP A 144 -31.75 27.10 3.20
C ASP A 144 -32.17 26.50 4.54
N ASN A 145 -32.88 25.36 4.48
CA ASN A 145 -33.42 24.64 5.63
C ASN A 145 -32.90 23.19 5.72
N GLY A 146 -31.86 22.85 4.97
CA GLY A 146 -31.36 21.47 4.85
C GLY A 146 -30.61 20.98 6.10
N GLU A 147 -30.84 19.72 6.49
CA GLU A 147 -30.12 19.08 7.61
C GLU A 147 -28.74 18.54 7.14
N GLN A 148 -27.77 18.51 8.05
CA GLN A 148 -26.45 17.97 7.74
C GLN A 148 -26.49 16.44 7.57
N ARG A 149 -25.92 15.94 6.47
CA ARG A 149 -25.65 14.51 6.28
C ARG A 149 -24.15 14.33 6.04
N VAL A 150 -23.44 13.86 7.07
CA VAL A 150 -21.99 13.65 6.97
C VAL A 150 -21.70 12.17 6.78
N GLN A 151 -21.17 11.81 5.61
CA GLN A 151 -20.17 10.75 5.50
C GLN A 151 -19.08 11.21 4.54
N ALA A 152 -17.86 11.29 5.05
CA ALA A 152 -16.68 11.57 4.26
C ALA A 152 -16.16 10.27 3.64
N ALA A 153 -15.74 10.33 2.38
CA ALA A 153 -14.96 9.28 1.75
C ALA A 153 -13.63 9.88 1.29
N ALA A 154 -12.52 9.30 1.74
CA ALA A 154 -11.20 9.54 1.16
C ALA A 154 -10.86 8.36 0.26
N GLY A 155 -10.67 8.62 -1.04
CA GLY A 155 -10.08 7.65 -1.95
C GLY A 155 -8.57 7.54 -1.75
N PRO A 156 -7.93 6.42 -2.12
CA PRO A 156 -6.47 6.35 -2.16
C PRO A 156 -5.91 7.43 -3.11
N ASN A 157 -4.85 8.12 -2.69
CA ASN A 157 -4.10 9.14 -3.47
C ASN A 157 -4.84 10.45 -3.81
N GLN A 158 -5.86 10.85 -3.03
CA GLN A 158 -6.49 12.17 -3.14
C GLN A 158 -6.49 12.89 -1.78
N PRO A 159 -6.37 14.23 -1.72
CA PRO A 159 -6.58 14.96 -0.48
C PRO A 159 -8.02 14.77 -0.01
N ALA A 160 -8.25 14.86 1.31
CA ALA A 160 -9.59 14.79 1.88
C ALA A 160 -10.45 15.97 1.36
N VAL A 161 -11.36 15.67 0.42
CA VAL A 161 -12.35 16.59 -0.13
C VAL A 161 -13.73 16.00 0.14
N GLN A 162 -14.60 16.79 0.74
CA GLN A 162 -15.98 16.40 1.00
C GLN A 162 -16.74 16.35 -0.32
N PRO A 163 -17.39 15.23 -0.66
CA PRO A 163 -18.13 15.11 -1.92
C PRO A 163 -19.38 15.99 -1.89
N ARG A 164 -19.97 16.22 -3.07
CA ARG A 164 -21.23 16.94 -3.22
C ARG A 164 -22.37 16.44 -2.33
N SER A 165 -22.45 15.14 -2.11
CA SER A 165 -23.44 14.52 -1.23
C SER A 165 -23.30 14.93 0.23
N ALA A 166 -22.10 15.30 0.69
CA ALA A 166 -21.83 15.69 2.08
C ALA A 166 -22.35 17.09 2.43
N TRP A 167 -22.63 17.93 1.43
CA TRP A 167 -23.23 19.25 1.63
C TRP A 167 -24.62 19.40 1.00
N GLY A 168 -25.17 18.30 0.46
CA GLY A 168 -26.51 18.30 -0.15
C GLY A 168 -26.58 19.10 -1.44
N ALA A 169 -25.54 19.04 -2.28
CA ALA A 169 -25.55 19.69 -3.58
C ALA A 169 -26.68 19.15 -4.46
N ARG A 170 -27.40 20.03 -5.15
CA ARG A 170 -28.33 19.60 -6.21
C ARG A 170 -27.57 19.25 -7.49
N GLU A 171 -28.19 18.49 -8.39
CA GLU A 171 -27.59 18.19 -9.70
C GLU A 171 -27.41 19.46 -10.56
N PRO A 172 -26.41 19.51 -11.45
CA PRO A 172 -26.29 20.56 -12.46
C PRO A 172 -27.54 20.64 -13.35
N LYS A 173 -27.84 21.82 -13.90
CA LYS A 173 -28.96 22.01 -14.84
C LYS A 173 -28.77 21.22 -16.12
N THR A 174 -27.53 21.12 -16.59
CA THR A 174 -27.15 20.46 -17.83
C THR A 174 -25.84 19.68 -17.64
N ALA A 175 -25.53 18.80 -18.58
CA ALA A 175 -24.28 18.06 -18.55
C ALA A 175 -23.08 19.01 -18.71
N LEU A 176 -22.16 18.96 -17.75
CA LEU A 176 -20.98 19.82 -17.73
C LEU A 176 -19.91 19.34 -18.72
N THR A 177 -19.09 20.29 -19.20
CA THR A 177 -18.04 20.02 -20.19
C THR A 177 -16.70 19.79 -19.51
N ASN A 178 -15.89 18.87 -20.05
CA ASN A 178 -14.52 18.61 -19.62
C ASN A 178 -13.50 19.22 -20.58
N ALA A 179 -12.44 19.80 -20.03
CA ALA A 179 -11.23 20.12 -20.80
C ALA A 179 -10.41 18.85 -21.06
N PRO A 180 -9.45 18.85 -22.01
CA PRO A 180 -8.54 17.72 -22.19
C PRO A 180 -7.65 17.42 -20.97
N LYS A 181 -7.26 18.47 -20.23
CA LYS A 181 -6.46 18.39 -19.00
C LYS A 181 -6.54 19.70 -18.20
N VAL A 182 -6.16 19.66 -16.92
CA VAL A 182 -5.88 20.87 -16.14
C VAL A 182 -4.48 21.38 -16.51
N GLN A 183 -4.37 22.68 -16.78
CA GLN A 183 -3.13 23.36 -17.16
C GLN A 183 -2.67 24.34 -16.07
N MET A 184 -3.58 24.89 -15.29
CA MET A 184 -3.31 25.81 -14.19
C MET A 184 -4.46 25.87 -13.17
N GLY A 185 -4.24 26.53 -12.04
CA GLY A 185 -5.29 26.82 -11.06
C GLY A 185 -5.45 28.31 -10.76
N PHE A 186 -6.69 28.74 -10.54
CA PHE A 186 -7.00 30.08 -10.03
C PHE A 186 -7.45 30.01 -8.57
N VAL A 187 -6.87 30.86 -7.73
CA VAL A 187 -7.29 31.06 -6.33
C VAL A 187 -8.29 32.21 -6.26
N HIS A 188 -9.40 31.93 -5.60
CA HIS A 188 -10.53 32.83 -5.41
C HIS A 188 -10.83 33.08 -3.94
N HIS A 189 -11.56 34.15 -3.67
CA HIS A 189 -12.36 34.29 -2.45
C HIS A 189 -13.83 34.41 -2.82
N THR A 190 -14.75 34.17 -1.89
CA THR A 190 -16.18 34.25 -2.18
C THR A 190 -16.84 35.56 -1.77
N VAL A 191 -16.08 36.51 -1.19
CA VAL A 191 -16.58 37.79 -0.65
C VAL A 191 -17.68 37.57 0.41
N ASN A 192 -17.53 36.52 1.23
CA ASN A 192 -18.45 36.21 2.33
C ASN A 192 -17.91 36.70 3.67
N ALA A 193 -18.77 36.70 4.69
CA ALA A 193 -18.34 36.93 6.07
C ALA A 193 -17.22 35.96 6.48
N ASN A 194 -16.34 36.37 7.39
CA ASN A 194 -15.20 35.57 7.86
C ASN A 194 -15.44 34.90 9.23
N ASP A 195 -16.57 35.19 9.87
CA ASP A 195 -16.92 34.81 11.25
C ASP A 195 -17.91 33.64 11.33
N TYR A 196 -18.30 33.04 10.20
CA TYR A 196 -19.21 31.90 10.13
C TYR A 196 -18.69 30.68 10.93
N ALA A 197 -19.62 29.84 11.41
CA ALA A 197 -19.31 28.61 12.11
C ALA A 197 -19.15 27.42 11.14
N ALA A 198 -18.45 26.36 11.57
CA ALA A 198 -18.27 25.16 10.74
C ALA A 198 -19.61 24.52 10.33
N ALA A 199 -20.62 24.62 11.21
CA ALA A 199 -21.95 24.11 10.94
C ALA A 199 -22.68 24.85 9.80
N ASP A 200 -22.31 26.10 9.53
CA ASP A 200 -22.92 26.93 8.48
C ASP A 200 -22.43 26.56 7.07
N VAL A 201 -21.27 25.89 6.96
CA VAL A 201 -20.58 25.69 5.68
C VAL A 201 -21.46 24.98 4.64
N PRO A 202 -22.13 23.84 4.93
CA PRO A 202 -23.01 23.21 3.95
C PRO A 202 -24.12 24.14 3.44
N ALA A 203 -24.73 24.92 4.32
CA ALA A 203 -25.77 25.88 3.96
C ALA A 203 -25.22 27.04 3.12
N MET A 204 -24.00 27.50 3.41
CA MET A 204 -23.30 28.48 2.58
C MET A 204 -23.08 27.94 1.16
N LEU A 205 -22.59 26.71 1.03
CA LEU A 205 -22.33 26.07 -0.27
C LEU A 205 -23.62 25.92 -1.09
N ARG A 206 -24.69 25.40 -0.49
CA ARG A 206 -26.02 25.31 -1.13
C ARG A 206 -26.55 26.68 -1.53
N SER A 207 -26.35 27.69 -0.69
CA SER A 207 -26.83 29.04 -1.00
C SER A 207 -26.07 29.68 -2.16
N ILE A 208 -24.75 29.50 -2.23
CA ILE A 208 -23.92 29.94 -3.36
C ILE A 208 -24.32 29.18 -4.64
N GLN A 209 -24.52 27.86 -4.56
CA GLN A 209 -24.98 27.05 -5.69
C GLN A 209 -26.36 27.51 -6.19
N ALA A 210 -27.30 27.77 -5.27
CA ALA A 210 -28.62 28.28 -5.60
C ALA A 210 -28.53 29.64 -6.30
N TYR A 211 -27.72 30.56 -5.77
CA TYR A 211 -27.49 31.86 -6.39
C TYR A 211 -26.89 31.77 -7.79
N HIS A 212 -25.83 30.97 -7.97
CA HIS A 212 -25.19 30.80 -9.28
C HIS A 212 -26.15 30.24 -10.33
N MET A 213 -26.96 29.23 -10.00
CA MET A 213 -27.82 28.66 -11.03
C MET A 213 -29.15 29.44 -11.14
N ASP A 214 -29.82 29.79 -10.05
CA ASP A 214 -31.18 30.35 -10.13
C ASP A 214 -31.17 31.87 -10.38
N SER A 215 -30.15 32.57 -9.88
CA SER A 215 -30.01 34.02 -10.08
C SER A 215 -29.13 34.33 -11.30
N ASN A 216 -27.90 33.80 -11.37
CA ASN A 216 -26.97 34.11 -12.46
C ASN A 216 -27.24 33.31 -13.73
N GLY A 217 -28.02 32.22 -13.65
CA GLY A 217 -28.38 31.40 -14.80
C GLY A 217 -27.39 30.28 -15.14
N TRP A 218 -26.34 30.08 -14.34
CA TRP A 218 -25.29 29.09 -14.60
C TRP A 218 -25.79 27.65 -14.47
N ASP A 219 -24.99 26.70 -14.93
CA ASP A 219 -25.32 25.27 -14.93
C ASP A 219 -25.08 24.62 -13.56
N ASP A 220 -24.13 25.13 -12.77
CA ASP A 220 -23.82 24.67 -11.41
C ASP A 220 -23.09 25.78 -10.62
N ILE A 221 -22.65 25.49 -9.40
CA ILE A 221 -21.68 26.35 -8.69
C ILE A 221 -20.40 26.53 -9.53
N GLY A 222 -19.93 27.78 -9.71
CA GLY A 222 -18.88 28.08 -10.68
C GLY A 222 -17.47 27.61 -10.34
N TYR A 223 -17.14 27.39 -9.06
CA TYR A 223 -15.82 26.92 -8.63
C TYR A 223 -15.75 25.39 -8.63
N ASN A 224 -14.62 24.83 -9.07
CA ASN A 224 -14.39 23.38 -8.97
C ASN A 224 -14.33 22.90 -7.51
N PHE A 225 -13.66 23.68 -6.65
CA PHE A 225 -13.52 23.38 -5.23
C PHE A 225 -13.71 24.61 -4.39
N LEU A 226 -14.23 24.41 -3.18
CA LEU A 226 -14.34 25.44 -2.15
C LEU A 226 -13.63 24.98 -0.89
N VAL A 227 -13.00 25.91 -0.17
CA VAL A 227 -12.27 25.64 1.06
C VAL A 227 -12.76 26.56 2.16
N ASP A 228 -13.19 26.00 3.28
CA ASP A 228 -13.59 26.80 4.44
C ASP A 228 -12.41 27.19 5.33
N ARG A 229 -12.63 28.17 6.22
CA ARG A 229 -11.64 28.66 7.21
C ARG A 229 -11.19 27.62 8.24
N PHE A 230 -11.83 26.46 8.28
CA PHE A 230 -11.44 25.33 9.15
C PHE A 230 -10.51 24.36 8.44
N GLY A 231 -10.27 24.56 7.13
CA GLY A 231 -9.40 23.73 6.31
C GLY A 231 -10.09 22.51 5.70
N THR A 232 -11.43 22.48 5.68
CA THR A 232 -12.17 21.46 4.93
C THR A 232 -12.30 21.90 3.48
N ALA A 233 -11.94 21.02 2.56
CA ALA A 233 -12.16 21.21 1.13
C ALA A 233 -13.45 20.50 0.71
N TRP A 234 -14.18 21.09 -0.23
CA TRP A 234 -15.48 20.65 -0.69
C TRP A 234 -15.48 20.58 -2.21
N GLU A 235 -16.01 19.51 -2.77
CA GLU A 235 -16.31 19.43 -4.19
C GLU A 235 -17.40 20.47 -4.51
N GLY A 236 -17.04 21.46 -5.32
CA GLY A 236 -17.96 22.41 -5.89
C GLY A 236 -18.55 21.81 -7.15
N ARG A 237 -18.16 22.32 -8.32
CA ARG A 237 -18.71 21.95 -9.62
C ARG A 237 -18.68 20.43 -9.89
N ALA A 238 -19.82 19.85 -10.23
CA ALA A 238 -20.01 18.39 -10.30
C ALA A 238 -18.98 17.67 -11.19
N GLY A 239 -18.40 16.59 -10.67
CA GLY A 239 -17.42 15.77 -11.39
C GLY A 239 -15.98 16.27 -11.28
N SER A 240 -15.72 17.35 -10.54
CA SER A 240 -14.38 17.94 -10.39
C SER A 240 -13.41 17.03 -9.65
N LEU A 241 -13.92 16.06 -8.86
CA LEU A 241 -13.07 15.05 -8.22
C LEU A 241 -12.33 14.20 -9.26
N ASP A 242 -13.05 13.76 -10.29
CA ASP A 242 -12.58 12.72 -11.22
C ASP A 242 -12.09 13.27 -12.56
N ALA A 243 -12.56 14.46 -12.97
CA ALA A 243 -12.32 14.99 -14.31
C ALA A 243 -11.87 16.47 -14.30
N PRO A 244 -11.21 16.94 -15.37
CA PRO A 244 -10.92 18.37 -15.60
C PRO A 244 -12.17 19.13 -16.06
N VAL A 245 -13.18 19.22 -15.19
CA VAL A 245 -14.45 19.91 -15.47
C VAL A 245 -14.20 21.41 -15.66
N VAL A 246 -14.73 21.99 -16.73
CA VAL A 246 -14.63 23.43 -17.02
C VAL A 246 -15.43 24.23 -15.98
N GLY A 247 -14.78 25.18 -15.32
CA GLY A 247 -15.38 26.07 -14.33
C GLY A 247 -16.19 27.24 -14.90
N ALA A 248 -16.75 28.07 -14.02
CA ALA A 248 -17.39 29.35 -14.31
C ALA A 248 -16.90 30.39 -13.29
N HIS A 249 -15.60 30.37 -13.02
CA HIS A 249 -14.95 31.16 -11.99
C HIS A 249 -14.01 32.22 -12.55
N THR A 250 -13.53 32.10 -13.79
CA THR A 250 -12.61 33.07 -14.38
C THR A 250 -12.93 33.22 -15.85
N GLU A 251 -13.81 34.17 -16.16
CA GLU A 251 -14.31 34.38 -17.52
C GLU A 251 -13.15 34.50 -18.52
N GLY A 252 -13.20 33.71 -19.58
CA GLY A 252 -12.18 33.70 -20.62
C GLY A 252 -11.03 32.73 -20.35
N PHE A 253 -10.90 32.20 -19.13
CA PHE A 253 -9.85 31.23 -18.78
C PHE A 253 -10.37 30.00 -18.03
N ASN A 254 -11.68 29.74 -18.04
CA ASN A 254 -12.23 28.56 -17.37
C ASN A 254 -11.78 27.25 -18.02
N THR A 255 -11.72 27.21 -19.36
CA THR A 255 -11.30 26.00 -20.07
C THR A 255 -9.82 25.70 -19.80
N GLY A 256 -9.55 24.55 -19.17
CA GLY A 256 -8.19 24.11 -18.83
C GLY A 256 -7.66 24.65 -17.50
N SER A 257 -8.46 25.37 -16.71
CA SER A 257 -8.08 25.77 -15.35
C SER A 257 -8.95 25.08 -14.28
N VAL A 258 -8.43 25.02 -13.05
CA VAL A 258 -9.18 24.60 -11.86
C VAL A 258 -9.36 25.77 -10.90
N GLY A 259 -10.59 26.08 -10.54
CA GLY A 259 -10.92 27.16 -9.59
C GLY A 259 -11.05 26.65 -8.16
N VAL A 260 -10.24 27.20 -7.25
CA VAL A 260 -10.33 26.94 -5.80
C VAL A 260 -10.69 28.22 -5.08
N ALA A 261 -11.92 28.29 -4.55
CA ALA A 261 -12.39 29.43 -3.78
C ALA A 261 -12.27 29.21 -2.28
N ILE A 262 -11.58 30.11 -1.58
CA ILE A 262 -11.58 30.12 -0.12
C ILE A 262 -12.78 30.93 0.36
N LEU A 263 -13.65 30.32 1.17
CA LEU A 263 -14.82 30.98 1.74
C LEU A 263 -14.38 32.13 2.66
N GLY A 264 -14.78 33.35 2.32
CA GLY A 264 -14.46 34.56 3.09
C GLY A 264 -14.14 35.78 2.23
N ASP A 265 -13.74 36.87 2.88
CA ASP A 265 -13.28 38.12 2.29
C ASP A 265 -11.88 38.49 2.81
N PHE A 266 -10.88 38.35 1.95
CA PHE A 266 -9.48 38.60 2.28
C PHE A 266 -8.92 39.93 1.76
N ARG A 267 -9.78 40.92 1.52
CA ARG A 267 -9.33 42.29 1.21
C ARG A 267 -8.61 42.93 2.40
N THR A 268 -9.14 42.73 3.60
CA THR A 268 -8.62 43.32 4.85
C THR A 268 -8.44 42.32 5.99
N THR A 269 -8.93 41.09 5.86
CA THR A 269 -8.75 40.00 6.83
C THR A 269 -7.84 38.92 6.26
N ALA A 270 -6.90 38.39 7.04
CA ALA A 270 -6.02 37.32 6.55
C ALA A 270 -6.76 35.97 6.50
N PRO A 271 -6.50 35.11 5.49
CA PRO A 271 -7.01 33.75 5.48
C PRO A 271 -6.41 32.93 6.62
N SER A 272 -7.14 31.93 7.10
CA SER A 272 -6.61 30.98 8.08
C SER A 272 -5.48 30.14 7.46
N GLN A 273 -4.50 29.73 8.27
CA GLN A 273 -3.47 28.81 7.78
C GLN A 273 -4.05 27.46 7.34
N ALA A 274 -5.13 27.01 7.99
CA ALA A 274 -5.81 25.76 7.66
C ALA A 274 -6.42 25.81 6.25
N SER A 275 -7.09 26.91 5.89
CA SER A 275 -7.66 27.12 4.56
C SER A 275 -6.59 27.26 3.48
N VAL A 276 -5.51 27.99 3.75
CA VAL A 276 -4.36 28.09 2.82
C VAL A 276 -3.74 26.70 2.57
N ALA A 277 -3.54 25.90 3.61
CA ALA A 277 -2.99 24.56 3.49
C ALA A 277 -3.93 23.62 2.72
N ALA A 278 -5.24 23.70 2.95
CA ALA A 278 -6.22 22.89 2.23
C ALA A 278 -6.30 23.26 0.75
N ALA A 279 -6.31 24.55 0.41
CA ALA A 279 -6.25 25.01 -0.98
C ALA A 279 -4.97 24.56 -1.67
N SER A 280 -3.82 24.63 -0.97
CA SER A 280 -2.53 24.14 -1.49
C SER A 280 -2.56 22.64 -1.81
N ARG A 281 -3.18 21.82 -0.95
CA ARG A 281 -3.32 20.37 -1.20
C ARG A 281 -4.21 20.08 -2.41
N VAL A 282 -5.35 20.77 -2.55
CA VAL A 282 -6.25 20.60 -3.70
C VAL A 282 -5.55 21.01 -5.00
N LEU A 283 -4.89 22.16 -5.02
CA LEU A 283 -4.17 22.65 -6.19
C LEU A 283 -2.99 21.73 -6.54
N GLY A 284 -2.18 21.32 -5.56
CA GLY A 284 -1.07 20.40 -5.76
C GLY A 284 -1.54 19.03 -6.29
N TRP A 285 -2.68 18.54 -5.81
CA TRP A 285 -3.28 17.32 -6.32
C TRP A 285 -3.75 17.45 -7.78
N LYS A 286 -4.54 18.47 -8.12
CA LYS A 286 -5.07 18.61 -9.50
C LYS A 286 -3.99 18.95 -10.52
N LEU A 287 -2.98 19.74 -10.13
CA LEU A 287 -1.85 20.06 -10.99
C LEU A 287 -0.88 18.88 -11.10
N GLY A 288 -0.54 18.22 -9.98
CA GLY A 288 0.35 17.05 -9.97
C GLY A 288 -0.19 15.89 -10.78
N THR A 289 -1.48 15.55 -10.63
CA THR A 289 -2.15 14.53 -11.46
C THR A 289 -2.23 14.89 -12.95
N SER A 290 -2.03 16.17 -13.30
CA SER A 290 -1.99 16.65 -14.69
C SER A 290 -0.57 16.87 -15.21
N GLY A 291 0.47 16.49 -14.43
CA GLY A 291 1.88 16.69 -14.78
C GLY A 291 2.30 18.16 -14.85
N VAL A 292 1.62 19.04 -14.10
CA VAL A 292 1.91 20.48 -14.06
C VAL A 292 2.65 20.80 -12.76
N ASP A 293 3.85 21.37 -12.87
CA ASP A 293 4.58 21.92 -11.72
C ASP A 293 3.85 23.14 -11.13
N PRO A 294 3.40 23.11 -9.86
CA PRO A 294 2.75 24.24 -9.22
C PRO A 294 3.60 25.53 -9.15
N ASN A 295 4.93 25.44 -9.23
CA ASN A 295 5.84 26.59 -9.32
C ASN A 295 6.14 27.03 -10.76
N GLY A 296 5.67 26.27 -11.76
CA GLY A 296 5.87 26.55 -13.17
C GLY A 296 4.94 27.64 -13.70
N THR A 297 4.80 27.66 -15.03
CA THR A 297 3.92 28.59 -15.76
C THR A 297 3.02 27.83 -16.72
N ALA A 298 1.85 28.40 -17.00
CA ALA A 298 0.90 27.90 -18.00
C ALA A 298 0.62 28.96 -19.06
N THR A 299 0.54 28.52 -20.32
CA THR A 299 0.15 29.36 -21.45
C THR A 299 -1.30 29.08 -21.80
N MET A 300 -2.17 30.07 -21.64
CA MET A 300 -3.61 29.97 -21.85
C MET A 300 -4.07 30.88 -22.98
N THR A 301 -5.10 30.47 -23.70
CA THR A 301 -5.76 31.29 -24.72
C THR A 301 -7.08 31.82 -24.17
N SER A 302 -7.25 33.14 -24.14
CA SER A 302 -8.45 33.80 -23.64
C SER A 302 -9.67 33.51 -24.53
N GLY A 303 -10.78 33.12 -23.90
CA GLY A 303 -12.12 33.11 -24.50
C GLY A 303 -12.73 34.50 -24.69
N GLY A 304 -12.09 35.55 -24.15
CA GLY A 304 -12.58 36.93 -24.14
C GLY A 304 -13.13 37.34 -22.78
N ASN A 305 -12.67 38.48 -22.27
CA ASN A 305 -13.21 39.18 -21.10
C ASN A 305 -12.88 40.69 -21.18
N ASP A 306 -13.15 41.44 -20.11
CA ASP A 306 -12.91 42.90 -20.03
C ASP A 306 -11.42 43.33 -20.15
N THR A 307 -10.49 42.41 -19.92
CA THR A 307 -9.04 42.67 -19.85
C THR A 307 -8.31 42.04 -21.04
N PHE A 308 -8.71 40.83 -21.43
CA PHE A 308 -8.08 40.03 -22.46
C PHE A 308 -9.10 39.68 -23.55
N ALA A 309 -8.91 40.27 -24.73
CA ALA A 309 -9.70 39.95 -25.91
C ALA A 309 -9.62 38.45 -26.27
N GLN A 310 -10.67 37.96 -26.93
CA GLN A 310 -10.72 36.57 -27.40
C GLN A 310 -9.53 36.26 -28.30
N GLY A 311 -8.88 35.11 -28.06
CA GLY A 311 -7.71 34.65 -28.80
C GLY A 311 -6.38 35.18 -28.25
N ASN A 312 -6.38 36.09 -27.28
CA ASN A 312 -5.14 36.52 -26.62
C ASN A 312 -4.47 35.33 -25.93
N VAL A 313 -3.18 35.14 -26.18
CA VAL A 313 -2.36 34.13 -25.51
C VAL A 313 -1.65 34.79 -24.33
N VAL A 314 -1.87 34.28 -23.12
CA VAL A 314 -1.37 34.84 -21.86
C VAL A 314 -0.60 33.78 -21.09
N VAL A 315 0.52 34.17 -20.49
CA VAL A 315 1.33 33.29 -19.64
C VAL A 315 1.07 33.65 -18.18
N PHE A 316 0.62 32.67 -17.41
CA PHE A 316 0.38 32.79 -15.98
C PHE A 316 1.38 31.92 -15.21
N PRO A 317 1.68 32.24 -13.93
CA PRO A 317 2.11 31.21 -12.99
C PRO A 317 1.08 30.06 -12.96
N ALA A 318 1.52 28.82 -12.78
CA ALA A 318 0.64 27.63 -12.78
C ALA A 318 -0.44 27.68 -11.69
N ILE A 319 -0.22 28.46 -10.63
CA ILE A 319 -1.26 28.89 -9.69
C ILE A 319 -1.31 30.41 -9.70
N ALA A 320 -2.41 31.01 -10.10
CA ALA A 320 -2.60 32.46 -10.20
C ALA A 320 -3.77 32.92 -9.30
N GLY A 321 -3.80 34.22 -8.97
CA GLY A 321 -4.99 34.82 -8.36
C GLY A 321 -5.99 35.21 -9.44
N HIS A 322 -7.28 35.27 -9.12
CA HIS A 322 -8.29 35.68 -10.10
C HIS A 322 -7.97 37.02 -10.79
N ARG A 323 -7.51 38.02 -10.03
CA ARG A 323 -7.07 39.33 -10.55
C ARG A 323 -5.98 39.28 -11.64
N ASP A 324 -5.26 38.16 -11.77
CA ASP A 324 -4.25 38.02 -12.82
C ASP A 324 -4.93 37.75 -14.18
N GLY A 325 -6.09 37.09 -14.18
CA GLY A 325 -6.84 36.69 -15.39
C GLY A 325 -7.95 37.66 -15.82
N LYS A 326 -8.37 38.59 -14.95
CA LYS A 326 -9.44 39.56 -15.23
C LYS A 326 -9.37 40.77 -14.28
N SER A 327 -10.05 41.87 -14.63
CA SER A 327 -10.21 43.05 -13.76
C SER A 327 -11.10 42.75 -12.55
N THR A 328 -10.50 42.33 -11.43
CA THR A 328 -11.18 42.09 -10.16
C THR A 328 -10.27 42.34 -8.95
N THR A 329 -10.85 42.52 -7.76
CA THR A 329 -10.11 42.51 -6.49
C THR A 329 -9.89 41.12 -5.93
N CYS A 330 -10.59 40.10 -6.44
CA CYS A 330 -10.45 38.69 -6.06
C CYS A 330 -9.00 38.20 -6.29
N PRO A 331 -8.36 37.45 -5.37
CA PRO A 331 -8.89 36.83 -4.15
C PRO A 331 -8.81 37.70 -2.87
N GLY A 332 -8.73 39.02 -3.00
CA GLY A 332 -8.39 39.93 -1.90
C GLY A 332 -6.88 40.02 -1.67
N GLN A 333 -6.40 41.17 -1.20
CA GLN A 333 -4.97 41.44 -1.11
C GLN A 333 -4.24 40.45 -0.20
N LEU A 334 -4.79 40.15 0.97
CA LEU A 334 -4.11 39.32 1.96
C LEU A 334 -4.05 37.83 1.59
N LEU A 335 -4.99 37.34 0.77
CA LEU A 335 -4.89 36.00 0.18
C LEU A 335 -4.02 35.99 -1.07
N TYR A 336 -4.03 37.05 -1.89
CA TYR A 336 -3.13 37.19 -3.03
C TYR A 336 -1.65 37.15 -2.60
N ASP A 337 -1.32 37.80 -1.49
CA ASP A 337 0.03 37.77 -0.91
C ASP A 337 0.48 36.35 -0.47
N GLN A 338 -0.45 35.40 -0.30
CA GLN A 338 -0.16 34.00 0.04
C GLN A 338 0.14 33.14 -1.19
N LEU A 339 -0.05 33.61 -2.43
CA LEU A 339 0.14 32.80 -3.64
C LEU A 339 1.53 32.13 -3.73
N PRO A 340 2.65 32.78 -3.40
CA PRO A 340 3.96 32.11 -3.37
C PRO A 340 4.03 30.97 -2.34
N ALA A 341 3.43 31.14 -1.17
CA ALA A 341 3.37 30.09 -0.14
C ALA A 341 2.48 28.91 -0.59
N ILE A 342 1.35 29.21 -1.23
CA ILE A 342 0.45 28.21 -1.81
C ILE A 342 1.17 27.39 -2.87
N ARG A 343 1.92 28.01 -3.78
CA ARG A 343 2.69 27.28 -4.81
C ARG A 343 3.71 26.34 -4.19
N ASN A 344 4.52 26.82 -3.24
CA ASN A 344 5.52 25.99 -2.56
C ASN A 344 4.90 24.81 -1.80
N ALA A 345 3.77 25.02 -1.13
CA ALA A 345 3.06 23.94 -0.44
C ALA A 345 2.38 22.96 -1.42
N ALA A 346 1.87 23.47 -2.55
CA ALA A 346 1.29 22.65 -3.60
C ALA A 346 2.34 21.75 -4.26
N VAL A 347 3.58 22.22 -4.45
CA VAL A 347 4.71 21.38 -4.94
C VAL A 347 4.90 20.15 -4.06
N LEU A 348 4.82 20.30 -2.73
CA LEU A 348 4.98 19.15 -1.83
C LEU A 348 3.87 18.12 -2.00
N THR A 349 2.65 18.56 -2.27
CA THR A 349 1.51 17.66 -2.53
C THR A 349 1.63 17.00 -3.89
N ALA A 350 2.01 17.75 -4.93
CA ALA A 350 2.25 17.23 -6.27
C ALA A 350 3.39 16.20 -6.26
N ALA A 351 4.52 16.53 -5.64
CA ALA A 351 5.68 15.65 -5.53
C ALA A 351 5.39 14.35 -4.75
N ALA A 352 4.47 14.37 -3.78
CA ALA A 352 4.07 13.15 -3.07
C ALA A 352 3.26 12.20 -3.96
N LEU A 353 2.62 12.69 -5.02
CA LEU A 353 1.85 11.90 -5.98
C LEU A 353 2.73 11.35 -7.11
N THR A 354 3.84 12.03 -7.41
CA THR A 354 4.77 11.68 -8.48
C THR A 354 6.06 11.02 -7.98
N ALA A 355 6.31 10.97 -6.67
CA ALA A 355 7.50 10.32 -6.14
C ALA A 355 7.50 8.80 -6.38
N PRO A 356 8.69 8.19 -6.57
CA PRO A 356 8.82 6.75 -6.65
C PRO A 356 8.16 6.02 -5.49
N ILE A 357 7.45 4.95 -5.82
CA ILE A 357 6.89 4.00 -4.87
C ILE A 357 7.61 2.67 -5.02
N GLY A 358 7.63 1.88 -3.95
CA GLY A 358 8.31 0.59 -3.97
C GLY A 358 8.55 0.05 -2.57
N SER A 359 9.28 -1.05 -2.52
CA SER A 359 9.61 -1.75 -1.28
C SER A 359 10.98 -2.42 -1.36
N LEU A 360 11.70 -2.40 -0.24
CA LEU A 360 12.82 -3.31 0.01
C LEU A 360 12.29 -4.60 0.65
N ASP A 361 12.13 -5.63 -0.18
CA ASP A 361 11.53 -6.90 0.23
C ASP A 361 12.55 -7.79 0.96
N VAL A 362 13.80 -7.82 0.49
CA VAL A 362 14.86 -8.69 0.99
C VAL A 362 16.15 -7.91 1.24
N ALA A 363 16.74 -8.13 2.41
CA ALA A 363 18.17 -7.93 2.68
C ALA A 363 18.64 -9.14 3.49
N SER A 364 19.51 -9.97 2.91
CA SER A 364 19.97 -11.22 3.54
C SER A 364 21.41 -11.52 3.19
N ILE A 365 22.09 -12.36 3.98
CA ILE A 365 23.45 -12.80 3.67
C ILE A 365 23.51 -13.49 2.30
N ALA A 366 24.57 -13.22 1.55
CA ALA A 366 24.88 -13.82 0.26
C ALA A 366 26.41 -13.93 0.10
N PRO A 367 26.91 -14.73 -0.85
CA PRO A 367 28.35 -14.86 -1.06
C PRO A 367 29.05 -13.50 -1.24
N GLY A 368 29.98 -13.18 -0.33
CA GLY A 368 30.74 -11.94 -0.33
C GLY A 368 30.00 -10.68 0.14
N GLY A 369 28.80 -10.81 0.71
CA GLY A 369 28.08 -9.67 1.29
C GLY A 369 26.59 -9.92 1.54
N ALA A 370 25.74 -9.06 0.97
CA ALA A 370 24.29 -9.15 1.14
C ALA A 370 23.55 -9.16 -0.20
N ARG A 371 22.54 -10.03 -0.33
CA ARG A 371 21.53 -9.96 -1.38
C ARG A 371 20.47 -8.94 -1.02
N VAL A 372 20.08 -8.13 -1.99
CA VAL A 372 19.14 -7.02 -1.86
C VAL A 372 18.13 -7.11 -2.99
N ALA A 373 16.85 -7.27 -2.66
CA ALA A 373 15.81 -7.41 -3.66
C ALA A 373 14.51 -6.71 -3.26
N GLY A 374 13.73 -6.32 -4.26
CA GLY A 374 12.48 -5.58 -4.06
C GLY A 374 11.86 -5.15 -5.38
N TRP A 375 11.10 -4.06 -5.33
CA TRP A 375 10.51 -3.43 -6.50
C TRP A 375 10.46 -1.91 -6.34
N ALA A 376 10.48 -1.19 -7.46
CA ALA A 376 10.39 0.25 -7.52
C ALA A 376 9.73 0.69 -8.83
N LEU A 377 8.85 1.69 -8.74
CA LEU A 377 8.12 2.28 -9.85
C LEU A 377 8.04 3.79 -9.62
N ASP A 378 8.08 4.58 -10.69
CA ASP A 378 7.85 6.02 -10.64
C ASP A 378 6.53 6.36 -11.34
N PRO A 379 5.55 6.97 -10.68
CA PRO A 379 4.29 7.36 -11.31
C PRO A 379 4.44 8.26 -12.55
N ASP A 380 5.55 8.99 -12.70
CA ASP A 380 5.82 9.88 -13.83
C ASP A 380 6.13 9.14 -15.15
N VAL A 381 6.62 7.89 -15.08
CA VAL A 381 7.06 7.13 -16.26
C VAL A 381 6.65 5.66 -16.18
N ALA A 382 6.22 5.08 -17.31
CA ALA A 382 5.94 3.64 -17.39
C ALA A 382 7.22 2.79 -17.42
N ASP A 383 8.34 3.39 -17.84
CA ASP A 383 9.62 2.70 -17.93
C ASP A 383 10.22 2.39 -16.54
N PRO A 384 10.99 1.30 -16.40
CA PRO A 384 11.65 0.95 -15.15
C PRO A 384 12.62 2.06 -14.69
N ILE A 385 12.63 2.36 -13.39
CA ILE A 385 13.52 3.37 -12.81
C ILE A 385 14.80 2.78 -12.22
N SER A 386 15.77 3.66 -11.94
CA SER A 386 16.97 3.26 -11.20
C SER A 386 16.70 3.13 -9.71
N VAL A 387 17.36 2.17 -9.08
CA VAL A 387 17.39 1.95 -7.62
C VAL A 387 18.82 2.07 -7.15
N HIS A 388 19.05 2.89 -6.13
CA HIS A 388 20.34 3.03 -5.46
C HIS A 388 20.31 2.31 -4.11
N ILE A 389 21.35 1.54 -3.83
CA ILE A 389 21.55 0.81 -2.59
C ILE A 389 22.62 1.50 -1.76
N TYR A 390 22.34 1.67 -0.47
CA TYR A 390 23.24 2.23 0.52
C TYR A 390 23.45 1.23 1.64
N VAL A 391 24.70 1.13 2.10
CA VAL A 391 25.09 0.31 3.26
C VAL A 391 25.68 1.26 4.30
N ASP A 392 25.11 1.27 5.50
CA ASP A 392 25.49 2.16 6.61
C ASP A 392 25.55 3.64 6.19
N GLY A 393 24.61 4.06 5.34
CA GLY A 393 24.50 5.42 4.81
C GLY A 393 25.47 5.75 3.67
N SER A 394 26.35 4.83 3.27
CA SER A 394 27.28 5.01 2.16
C SER A 394 26.74 4.35 0.89
N TYR A 395 26.90 5.01 -0.27
CA TYR A 395 26.48 4.45 -1.55
C TYR A 395 27.26 3.15 -1.86
N ALA A 396 26.54 2.08 -2.17
CA ALA A 396 27.10 0.76 -2.40
C ALA A 396 26.92 0.28 -3.86
N ALA A 397 25.73 0.47 -4.44
CA ALA A 397 25.42 0.01 -5.79
C ALA A 397 24.23 0.75 -6.42
N SER A 398 24.07 0.62 -7.74
CA SER A 398 22.88 1.06 -8.49
C SER A 398 22.48 0.01 -9.52
N MET A 399 21.18 -0.09 -9.78
CA MET A 399 20.60 -1.00 -10.78
C MET A 399 19.36 -0.36 -11.40
N THR A 400 18.85 -0.96 -12.47
CA THR A 400 17.51 -0.67 -13.00
C THR A 400 16.54 -1.69 -12.44
N ALA A 401 15.34 -1.27 -12.06
CA ALA A 401 14.30 -2.17 -11.56
C ALA A 401 13.53 -2.84 -12.70
N ASP A 402 14.21 -3.50 -13.64
CA ASP A 402 13.61 -4.05 -14.88
C ASP A 402 13.17 -5.52 -14.78
N MET A 403 13.30 -6.16 -13.62
CA MET A 403 12.90 -7.55 -13.43
C MET A 403 11.38 -7.69 -13.36
N SER A 404 10.86 -8.80 -13.88
CA SER A 404 9.42 -9.06 -13.90
C SER A 404 8.85 -9.31 -12.49
N ARG A 405 7.83 -8.53 -12.14
CA ARG A 405 6.97 -8.62 -10.95
C ARG A 405 5.50 -8.54 -11.39
N PRO A 406 4.90 -9.67 -11.81
CA PRO A 406 3.52 -9.69 -12.30
C PRO A 406 2.51 -9.16 -11.29
N ASP A 407 2.73 -9.41 -9.99
CA ASP A 407 1.91 -8.89 -8.90
C ASP A 407 1.85 -7.36 -8.84
N ILE A 408 2.97 -6.70 -9.16
CA ILE A 408 3.05 -5.24 -9.28
C ILE A 408 2.38 -4.78 -10.57
N GLY A 409 2.59 -5.48 -11.69
CA GLY A 409 1.93 -5.19 -12.96
C GLY A 409 0.40 -5.30 -12.88
N ASP A 410 -0.13 -6.26 -12.13
CA ASP A 410 -1.58 -6.41 -11.91
C ASP A 410 -2.15 -5.27 -11.05
N THR A 411 -1.39 -4.81 -10.05
CA THR A 411 -1.78 -3.71 -9.16
C THR A 411 -1.70 -2.35 -9.87
N TYR A 412 -0.68 -2.16 -10.71
CA TYR A 412 -0.39 -0.92 -11.44
C TYR A 412 -0.40 -1.18 -12.95
N ALA A 413 -1.55 -1.63 -13.48
CA ALA A 413 -1.72 -2.10 -14.86
C ALA A 413 -1.19 -1.17 -15.96
N GLY A 414 -1.16 0.15 -15.73
CA GLY A 414 -0.62 1.13 -16.68
C GLY A 414 0.90 1.11 -16.87
N TYR A 415 1.64 0.45 -15.97
CA TYR A 415 3.11 0.50 -15.92
C TYR A 415 3.79 -0.82 -16.33
N GLY A 416 3.03 -1.90 -16.50
CA GLY A 416 3.57 -3.23 -16.81
C GLY A 416 4.26 -3.90 -15.62
N SER A 417 4.87 -5.07 -15.86
CA SER A 417 5.43 -5.90 -14.77
C SER A 417 6.92 -5.67 -14.49
N ASN A 418 7.64 -4.93 -15.32
CA ASN A 418 9.11 -4.83 -15.22
C ASN A 418 9.52 -3.75 -14.21
N HIS A 419 9.28 -4.00 -12.93
CA HIS A 419 9.52 -3.05 -11.83
C HIS A 419 10.27 -3.68 -10.66
N GLY A 420 10.79 -4.90 -10.80
CA GLY A 420 11.55 -5.63 -9.78
C GLY A 420 13.06 -5.37 -9.86
N PHE A 421 13.75 -5.49 -8.72
CA PHE A 421 15.21 -5.51 -8.66
C PHE A 421 15.71 -6.63 -7.75
N ASP A 422 16.88 -7.18 -8.08
CA ASP A 422 17.59 -8.18 -7.28
C ASP A 422 19.09 -8.05 -7.57
N THR A 423 19.89 -7.81 -6.53
CA THR A 423 21.33 -7.62 -6.66
C THR A 423 22.07 -8.13 -5.43
N SER A 424 23.38 -8.25 -5.52
CA SER A 424 24.26 -8.50 -4.38
C SER A 424 25.18 -7.30 -4.18
N VAL A 425 25.30 -6.85 -2.93
CA VAL A 425 26.22 -5.79 -2.51
C VAL A 425 27.34 -6.39 -1.68
N GLY A 426 28.59 -6.07 -2.06
CA GLY A 426 29.77 -6.51 -1.33
C GLY A 426 29.89 -5.75 -0.02
N VAL A 427 29.86 -6.47 1.11
CA VAL A 427 29.92 -5.91 2.46
C VAL A 427 30.70 -6.89 3.33
N GLY A 428 31.59 -6.39 4.18
CA GLY A 428 32.38 -7.22 5.10
C GLY A 428 31.54 -7.83 6.23
N ALA A 429 32.16 -8.62 7.10
CA ALA A 429 31.48 -9.10 8.30
C ALA A 429 31.15 -7.98 9.28
N GLY A 430 30.02 -8.14 9.95
CA GLY A 430 29.47 -7.19 10.90
C GLY A 430 27.96 -7.02 10.76
N SER A 431 27.44 -6.18 11.63
CA SER A 431 26.05 -5.71 11.58
C SER A 431 25.97 -4.52 10.63
N HIS A 432 25.13 -4.62 9.61
CA HIS A 432 24.98 -3.60 8.58
C HIS A 432 23.52 -3.23 8.38
N THR A 433 23.28 -1.95 8.07
CA THR A 433 21.96 -1.48 7.61
C THR A 433 22.00 -1.27 6.11
N VAL A 434 21.18 -2.02 5.38
CA VAL A 434 21.02 -1.90 3.92
C VAL A 434 19.74 -1.13 3.63
N CYS A 435 19.85 -0.04 2.87
CA CYS A 435 18.72 0.79 2.44
C CYS A 435 18.64 0.86 0.91
N ALA A 436 17.42 0.87 0.37
CA ALA A 436 17.17 1.05 -1.06
C ALA A 436 16.40 2.35 -1.33
N TYR A 437 16.81 3.09 -2.34
CA TYR A 437 16.16 4.32 -2.79
C TYR A 437 15.73 4.21 -4.26
N GLY A 438 14.47 4.49 -4.56
CA GLY A 438 14.00 4.69 -5.93
C GLY A 438 14.40 6.07 -6.42
N ILE A 439 15.00 6.14 -7.60
CA ILE A 439 15.49 7.38 -8.20
C ILE A 439 14.40 7.98 -9.06
N ASN A 440 14.02 9.22 -8.74
CA ASN A 440 12.90 9.93 -9.37
C ASN A 440 13.22 10.30 -10.81
N VAL A 441 12.27 10.12 -11.70
CA VAL A 441 12.32 10.54 -13.10
C VAL A 441 11.20 11.53 -13.35
N GLY A 442 11.49 12.83 -13.32
CA GLY A 442 10.47 13.87 -13.43
C GLY A 442 10.48 14.84 -12.25
N PRO A 443 9.37 15.58 -12.00
CA PRO A 443 9.24 16.43 -10.84
C PRO A 443 9.10 15.61 -9.56
N GLY A 444 10.00 15.81 -8.59
CA GLY A 444 9.92 15.11 -7.32
C GLY A 444 11.28 14.90 -6.67
N ASN A 445 11.32 14.00 -5.69
CA ASN A 445 12.53 13.63 -4.98
C ASN A 445 12.67 12.10 -4.95
N ASN A 446 13.92 11.62 -4.93
CA ASN A 446 14.21 10.21 -4.70
C ASN A 446 13.57 9.73 -3.39
N ARG A 447 13.02 8.51 -3.39
CA ARG A 447 12.27 7.96 -2.25
C ARG A 447 13.00 6.80 -1.61
N LEU A 448 13.15 6.83 -0.29
CA LEU A 448 13.56 5.64 0.48
C LEU A 448 12.46 4.57 0.37
N LEU A 449 12.79 3.42 -0.20
CA LEU A 449 11.88 2.27 -0.36
C LEU A 449 11.85 1.39 0.89
N GLY A 450 12.95 1.38 1.66
CA GLY A 450 13.05 0.69 2.94
C GLY A 450 14.50 0.48 3.37
N CYS A 451 14.69 0.15 4.65
CA CYS A 451 15.96 -0.26 5.22
C CYS A 451 15.78 -1.55 6.02
N ARG A 452 16.78 -2.44 5.98
CA ARG A 452 16.80 -3.70 6.72
C ARG A 452 18.19 -3.95 7.29
N GLY A 453 18.25 -4.51 8.50
CA GLY A 453 19.50 -4.96 9.11
C GLY A 453 19.91 -6.32 8.55
N VAL A 454 21.20 -6.52 8.33
CA VAL A 454 21.82 -7.79 7.96
C VAL A 454 23.05 -8.03 8.82
N GLU A 455 23.17 -9.24 9.37
CA GLU A 455 24.36 -9.69 10.08
C GLU A 455 25.17 -10.58 9.15
N ILE A 456 26.39 -10.16 8.82
CA ILE A 456 27.31 -10.91 7.97
C ILE A 456 28.41 -11.49 8.84
N THR A 457 28.66 -12.79 8.69
CA THR A 457 29.74 -13.51 9.38
C THR A 457 30.78 -13.95 8.35
N ASP A 458 32.06 -13.94 8.73
CA ASP A 458 33.19 -14.46 7.93
C ASP A 458 33.49 -15.93 8.25
N LEU A 459 32.69 -16.59 9.09
CA LEU A 459 32.91 -17.99 9.47
C LEU A 459 31.91 -18.93 8.78
N PRO A 460 32.33 -20.15 8.41
CA PRO A 460 31.46 -21.15 7.83
C PRO A 460 30.27 -21.47 8.74
N THR A 461 29.10 -21.58 8.12
CA THR A 461 27.89 -22.11 8.77
C THR A 461 27.77 -23.58 8.41
N SER A 462 27.55 -24.44 9.40
CA SER A 462 27.66 -25.89 9.21
C SER A 462 26.77 -26.70 10.16
N SER A 463 26.50 -27.96 9.79
CA SER A 463 25.84 -28.97 10.63
C SER A 463 26.48 -30.34 10.44
N LEU A 464 26.61 -31.08 11.53
CA LEU A 464 27.01 -32.49 11.53
C LEU A 464 25.77 -33.36 11.74
N ASP A 465 25.25 -33.91 10.65
CA ASP A 465 23.96 -34.60 10.65
C ASP A 465 24.10 -36.05 11.15
N LEU A 466 25.19 -36.73 10.78
CA LEU A 466 25.41 -38.15 11.11
C LEU A 466 26.89 -38.45 11.34
N VAL A 467 27.18 -39.17 12.43
CA VAL A 467 28.44 -39.91 12.62
C VAL A 467 28.09 -41.26 13.21
N THR A 468 28.24 -42.32 12.42
CA THR A 468 27.81 -43.67 12.82
C THR A 468 28.70 -44.74 12.20
N MET A 469 28.71 -45.93 12.78
CA MET A 469 29.43 -47.08 12.24
C MET A 469 28.86 -47.44 10.86
N ALA A 470 29.74 -47.79 9.94
CA ALA A 470 29.39 -48.21 8.59
C ALA A 470 30.33 -49.33 8.12
N PRO A 471 29.93 -50.11 7.10
CA PRO A 471 30.80 -51.12 6.51
C PRO A 471 32.20 -50.57 6.19
N GLY A 472 33.22 -51.12 6.85
CA GLY A 472 34.62 -50.72 6.66
C GLY A 472 35.06 -49.44 7.38
N GLY A 473 34.26 -48.87 8.28
CA GLY A 473 34.69 -47.73 9.11
C GLY A 473 33.56 -46.92 9.76
N ILE A 474 33.67 -45.60 9.68
CA ILE A 474 32.69 -44.66 10.24
C ILE A 474 32.16 -43.76 9.12
N ARG A 475 30.84 -43.74 8.93
CA ARG A 475 30.18 -42.79 8.02
C ARG A 475 29.99 -41.46 8.71
N VAL A 476 30.33 -40.39 7.98
CA VAL A 476 30.27 -39.00 8.42
C VAL A 476 29.53 -38.21 7.36
N ALA A 477 28.42 -37.57 7.73
CA ALA A 477 27.61 -36.78 6.81
C ALA A 477 27.09 -35.50 7.47
N GLY A 478 26.88 -34.47 6.67
CA GLY A 478 26.44 -33.15 7.12
C GLY A 478 26.41 -32.14 5.99
N TRP A 479 26.49 -30.86 6.33
CA TRP A 479 26.64 -29.78 5.36
C TRP A 479 27.48 -28.64 5.92
N THR A 480 28.09 -27.87 5.04
CA THR A 480 28.80 -26.64 5.39
C THR A 480 28.86 -25.69 4.21
N LEU A 481 28.78 -24.39 4.49
CA LEU A 481 28.96 -23.32 3.50
C LEU A 481 29.73 -22.18 4.12
N ASP A 482 30.43 -21.42 3.29
CA ASP A 482 31.22 -20.26 3.70
C ASP A 482 30.61 -18.98 3.12
N PRO A 483 30.23 -17.99 3.94
CA PRO A 483 29.70 -16.71 3.47
C PRO A 483 30.60 -15.96 2.49
N ASN A 484 31.90 -16.23 2.48
CA ASN A 484 32.85 -15.58 1.58
C ASN A 484 32.96 -16.32 0.22
N ALA A 485 32.32 -17.48 0.04
CA ALA A 485 32.39 -18.27 -1.18
C ALA A 485 31.03 -18.84 -1.63
N ALA A 486 30.70 -18.67 -2.92
CA ALA A 486 29.50 -19.30 -3.50
C ALA A 486 29.69 -20.80 -3.77
N GLN A 487 30.94 -21.27 -3.84
CA GLN A 487 31.27 -22.67 -4.15
C GLN A 487 31.32 -23.50 -2.86
N ALA A 488 31.07 -24.80 -2.99
CA ALA A 488 31.29 -25.78 -1.93
C ALA A 488 32.71 -25.69 -1.36
N ILE A 489 32.82 -25.80 -0.03
CA ILE A 489 34.11 -25.77 0.66
C ILE A 489 34.56 -27.17 1.09
N THR A 490 35.84 -27.29 1.41
CA THR A 490 36.42 -28.55 1.89
C THR A 490 36.06 -28.79 3.36
N VAL A 491 35.79 -30.04 3.72
CA VAL A 491 35.67 -30.54 5.09
C VAL A 491 36.86 -31.42 5.39
N HIS A 492 37.58 -31.13 6.48
CA HIS A 492 38.60 -32.01 7.04
C HIS A 492 38.01 -32.94 8.08
N ILE A 493 38.46 -34.20 8.09
CA ILE A 493 38.03 -35.22 9.04
C ILE A 493 39.26 -35.69 9.82
N TYR A 494 39.14 -35.62 11.14
CA TYR A 494 40.15 -36.08 12.09
C TYR A 494 39.60 -37.23 12.92
N VAL A 495 40.38 -38.30 13.04
CA VAL A 495 40.09 -39.43 13.93
C VAL A 495 41.16 -39.46 15.02
N ASP A 496 40.73 -39.43 16.28
CA ASP A 496 41.61 -39.43 17.46
C ASP A 496 42.68 -38.33 17.40
N GLY A 497 42.30 -37.15 16.90
CA GLY A 497 43.17 -35.99 16.73
C GLY A 497 44.12 -36.05 15.52
N THR A 498 44.10 -37.13 14.74
CA THR A 498 44.93 -37.30 13.55
C THR A 498 44.13 -37.01 12.29
N PHE A 499 44.68 -36.24 11.35
CA PHE A 499 44.03 -36.00 10.05
C PHE A 499 43.90 -37.31 9.28
N THR A 500 42.68 -37.67 8.91
CA THR A 500 42.37 -38.96 8.27
C THR A 500 41.92 -38.78 6.82
N GLY A 501 41.32 -37.64 6.49
CA GLY A 501 40.92 -37.35 5.11
C GLY A 501 40.18 -36.03 4.98
N SER A 502 39.82 -35.70 3.74
CA SER A 502 39.04 -34.53 3.40
C SER A 502 38.03 -34.83 2.30
N ILE A 503 36.93 -34.09 2.27
CA ILE A 503 35.88 -34.18 1.25
C ILE A 503 35.38 -32.78 0.89
N THR A 504 35.03 -32.54 -0.36
CA THR A 504 34.32 -31.31 -0.78
C THR A 504 32.85 -31.46 -0.44
N ALA A 505 32.24 -30.45 0.18
CA ALA A 505 30.83 -30.48 0.52
C ALA A 505 29.95 -30.10 -0.69
N ASP A 506 29.98 -30.86 -1.78
CA ASP A 506 29.27 -30.55 -3.03
C ASP A 506 27.98 -31.36 -3.27
N ASN A 507 27.57 -32.21 -2.31
CA ASN A 507 26.29 -32.93 -2.39
C ASN A 507 25.10 -31.96 -2.30
N ASP A 508 24.02 -32.31 -3.02
CA ASP A 508 22.80 -31.50 -3.10
C ASP A 508 22.01 -31.47 -1.78
N ARG A 509 21.69 -30.26 -1.32
CA ARG A 509 20.93 -29.95 -0.10
C ARG A 509 19.89 -28.86 -0.39
N PRO A 510 18.77 -29.21 -1.04
CA PRO A 510 17.72 -28.24 -1.38
C PRO A 510 17.07 -27.63 -0.12
N ASP A 511 17.10 -28.34 1.01
CA ASP A 511 16.67 -27.84 2.31
C ASP A 511 17.57 -26.71 2.84
N VAL A 512 18.89 -26.80 2.62
CA VAL A 512 19.84 -25.72 2.95
C VAL A 512 19.63 -24.53 2.02
N ALA A 513 19.43 -24.77 0.72
CA ALA A 513 19.13 -23.70 -0.24
C ALA A 513 17.79 -22.99 0.07
N ALA A 514 16.80 -23.70 0.60
CA ALA A 514 15.54 -23.08 1.02
C ALA A 514 15.74 -22.12 2.20
N PHE A 515 16.69 -22.41 3.10
CA PHE A 515 17.03 -21.55 4.24
C PHE A 515 17.99 -20.41 3.86
N LEU A 516 18.95 -20.66 2.96
CA LEU A 516 19.97 -19.72 2.50
C LEU A 516 20.01 -19.66 0.95
N PRO A 517 18.99 -19.05 0.31
CA PRO A 517 18.80 -19.12 -1.13
C PRO A 517 19.92 -18.48 -1.96
N GLY A 518 20.70 -17.57 -1.38
CA GLY A 518 21.83 -16.93 -2.07
C GLY A 518 23.02 -17.86 -2.35
N PHE A 519 23.07 -19.05 -1.74
CA PHE A 519 24.24 -19.96 -1.81
C PHE A 519 24.02 -21.18 -2.71
N GLY A 520 22.78 -21.47 -3.13
CA GLY A 520 22.44 -22.69 -3.86
C GLY A 520 22.50 -23.95 -2.99
N PRO A 521 22.26 -25.14 -3.58
CA PRO A 521 22.08 -26.37 -2.79
C PRO A 521 23.35 -27.23 -2.62
N SER A 522 24.41 -27.01 -3.39
CA SER A 522 25.62 -27.86 -3.40
C SER A 522 26.55 -27.60 -2.21
N HIS A 523 26.11 -27.96 -1.00
CA HIS A 523 26.82 -27.70 0.28
C HIS A 523 26.84 -28.91 1.24
N GLY A 524 26.41 -30.09 0.81
CA GLY A 524 26.38 -31.31 1.62
C GLY A 524 27.64 -32.17 1.49
N PHE A 525 27.99 -32.94 2.52
CA PHE A 525 29.03 -33.97 2.46
C PHE A 525 28.55 -35.28 3.04
N ASP A 526 29.04 -36.40 2.50
CA ASP A 526 28.76 -37.76 2.99
C ASP A 526 29.91 -38.69 2.57
N THR A 527 30.59 -39.28 3.54
CA THR A 527 31.73 -40.17 3.27
C THR A 527 31.91 -41.20 4.37
N VAL A 528 32.69 -42.25 4.08
CA VAL A 528 33.12 -43.25 5.06
C VAL A 528 34.62 -43.12 5.27
N VAL A 529 35.04 -42.91 6.52
CA VAL A 529 36.45 -42.94 6.90
C VAL A 529 36.81 -44.32 7.45
N GLY A 530 37.81 -44.95 6.85
CA GLY A 530 38.30 -46.25 7.29
C GLY A 530 39.05 -46.13 8.61
N VAL A 531 38.64 -46.91 9.60
CA VAL A 531 39.25 -46.99 10.94
C VAL A 531 39.30 -48.45 11.38
N GLY A 532 40.26 -48.78 12.25
CA GLY A 532 40.31 -50.11 12.88
C GLY A 532 39.21 -50.30 13.93
N PRO A 533 39.18 -51.47 14.61
CA PRO A 533 38.30 -51.68 15.75
C PRO A 533 38.77 -50.85 16.96
N GLY A 534 37.83 -50.23 17.67
CA GLY A 534 38.14 -49.38 18.82
C GLY A 534 37.06 -48.37 19.12
N TYR A 535 37.30 -47.53 20.12
CA TYR A 535 36.50 -46.34 20.35
C TYR A 535 37.23 -45.15 19.75
N HIS A 536 36.61 -44.52 18.74
CA HIS A 536 37.23 -43.45 17.97
C HIS A 536 36.47 -42.14 18.14
N GLN A 537 37.20 -41.05 18.42
CA GLN A 537 36.64 -39.70 18.37
C GLN A 537 36.81 -39.13 16.97
N VAL A 538 35.69 -38.89 16.28
CA VAL A 538 35.68 -38.31 14.93
C VAL A 538 35.28 -36.85 15.02
N CYS A 539 36.14 -35.95 14.55
CA CYS A 539 35.89 -34.51 14.49
C CYS A 539 35.95 -34.01 13.05
N THR A 540 34.98 -33.18 12.66
CA THR A 540 34.92 -32.56 11.33
C THR A 540 35.10 -31.06 11.41
N TYR A 541 35.88 -30.50 10.48
CA TYR A 541 36.16 -29.06 10.39
C TYR A 541 35.82 -28.55 9.00
N ALA A 542 35.06 -27.47 8.93
CA ALA A 542 34.84 -26.69 7.72
C ALA A 542 36.08 -25.83 7.46
N ILE A 543 36.64 -25.92 6.25
CA ILE A 543 37.83 -25.16 5.86
C ILE A 543 37.41 -23.80 5.33
N ASN A 544 37.77 -22.78 6.10
CA ASN A 544 37.40 -21.39 5.86
C ASN A 544 38.06 -20.86 4.59
N ILE A 545 37.30 -20.13 3.78
CA ILE A 545 37.78 -19.35 2.64
C ILE A 545 37.65 -17.88 3.01
N GLY A 546 38.76 -17.16 3.16
CA GLY A 546 38.73 -15.75 3.53
C GLY A 546 39.32 -15.49 4.91
N PRO A 547 39.02 -14.34 5.54
CA PRO A 547 39.53 -14.01 6.87
C PRO A 547 38.92 -14.93 7.94
N GLY A 548 39.65 -15.18 9.02
CA GLY A 548 39.18 -16.03 10.12
C GLY A 548 39.86 -17.40 10.19
N THR A 549 39.20 -18.35 10.84
CA THR A 549 39.73 -19.69 11.13
C THR A 549 38.78 -20.77 10.68
N ASN A 550 39.30 -21.97 10.40
CA ASN A 550 38.48 -23.15 10.17
C ASN A 550 37.52 -23.40 11.34
N THR A 551 36.28 -23.75 11.03
CA THR A 551 35.21 -23.91 12.03
C THR A 551 35.01 -25.40 12.34
N LEU A 552 35.00 -25.76 13.62
CA LEU A 552 34.62 -27.11 14.04
C LEU A 552 33.13 -27.31 13.77
N ILE A 553 32.78 -28.25 12.91
CA ILE A 553 31.39 -28.64 12.63
C ILE A 553 30.86 -29.47 13.81
N GLY A 554 31.67 -30.43 14.29
CA GLY A 554 31.35 -31.21 15.48
C GLY A 554 32.30 -32.37 15.72
N CYS A 555 32.20 -32.98 16.91
CA CYS A 555 32.93 -34.19 17.29
C CYS A 555 31.99 -35.24 17.86
N ARG A 556 32.16 -36.50 17.48
CA ARG A 556 31.38 -37.62 18.04
C ARG A 556 32.26 -38.85 18.25
N ALA A 557 32.11 -39.48 19.41
CA ALA A 557 32.74 -40.77 19.69
C ALA A 557 31.89 -41.90 19.11
N VAL A 558 32.53 -42.81 18.38
CA VAL A 558 31.87 -43.96 17.74
C VAL A 558 32.68 -45.23 18.04
N PRO A 559 32.04 -46.28 18.61
CA PRO A 559 32.65 -47.58 18.69
C PRO A 559 32.62 -48.29 17.34
N THR A 560 33.73 -48.95 17.00
CA THR A 560 33.88 -49.86 15.87
C THR A 560 34.36 -51.22 16.38
N SER A 561 34.02 -52.27 15.64
CA SER A 561 34.35 -53.65 16.00
C SER A 561 34.60 -54.42 14.72
N ASP A 562 35.58 -55.32 14.72
CA ASP A 562 35.73 -56.31 13.65
C ASP A 562 34.79 -57.50 13.86
N ASN A 563 34.30 -57.71 15.09
CA ASN A 563 33.36 -58.79 15.39
C ASN A 563 31.93 -58.38 15.04
N ALA A 564 31.15 -59.34 14.56
CA ALA A 564 29.70 -59.22 14.46
C ALA A 564 29.05 -58.78 15.78
N ILE A 565 28.02 -57.95 15.67
CA ILE A 565 27.23 -57.44 16.80
C ILE A 565 25.76 -57.80 16.59
N GLY A 566 25.02 -57.91 17.69
CA GLY A 566 23.61 -58.23 17.62
C GLY A 566 22.96 -58.30 18.99
N SER A 567 21.68 -58.65 18.99
CA SER A 567 20.91 -58.91 20.19
C SER A 567 20.04 -60.15 20.01
N LEU A 568 20.03 -61.01 21.04
CA LEU A 568 19.04 -62.06 21.18
C LEU A 568 17.84 -61.47 21.92
N ASP A 569 16.78 -61.16 21.19
CA ASP A 569 15.62 -60.43 21.72
C ASP A 569 14.67 -61.38 22.45
N LEU A 570 14.39 -62.53 21.84
CA LEU A 570 13.37 -63.49 22.28
C LEU A 570 13.89 -64.93 22.25
N VAL A 571 13.59 -65.66 23.33
CA VAL A 571 13.61 -67.14 23.38
C VAL A 571 12.36 -67.54 24.14
N THR A 572 11.41 -68.21 23.48
CA THR A 572 10.12 -68.60 24.09
C THR A 572 9.64 -69.95 23.58
N GLY A 573 8.89 -70.70 24.40
CA GLY A 573 8.41 -72.03 24.02
C GLY A 573 7.45 -71.94 22.83
N ALA A 574 7.55 -72.90 21.91
CA ALA A 574 6.71 -73.02 20.73
C ALA A 574 6.28 -74.50 20.54
N PRO A 575 5.17 -74.79 19.83
CA PRO A 575 4.79 -76.17 19.54
C PRO A 575 5.92 -76.94 18.83
N GLY A 576 6.46 -77.96 19.49
CA GLY A 576 7.57 -78.75 18.93
C GLY A 576 8.97 -78.17 19.13
N GLY A 577 9.13 -77.08 19.88
CA GLY A 577 10.45 -76.52 20.19
C GLY A 577 10.44 -75.14 20.84
N VAL A 578 11.31 -74.26 20.36
CA VAL A 578 11.53 -72.91 20.89
C VAL A 578 11.58 -71.90 19.74
N ARG A 579 10.83 -70.80 19.85
CA ARG A 579 10.95 -69.65 18.95
C ARG A 579 12.08 -68.74 19.42
N VAL A 580 12.96 -68.39 18.49
CA VAL A 580 14.18 -67.62 18.70
C VAL A 580 14.16 -66.43 17.74
N ALA A 581 14.19 -65.20 18.27
CA ALA A 581 14.19 -64.00 17.46
C ALA A 581 15.20 -62.96 17.96
N GLY A 582 15.72 -62.15 17.05
CA GLY A 582 16.73 -61.15 17.33
C GLY A 582 17.24 -60.47 16.08
N TRP A 583 18.42 -59.90 16.17
CA TRP A 583 19.13 -59.33 15.02
C TRP A 583 20.63 -59.50 15.17
N THR A 584 21.32 -59.49 14.04
CA THR A 584 22.79 -59.44 13.99
C THR A 584 23.24 -58.80 12.69
N LEU A 585 24.37 -58.09 12.76
CA LEU A 585 25.09 -57.57 11.61
C LEU A 585 26.59 -57.70 11.85
N ASP A 586 27.36 -57.64 10.78
CA ASP A 586 28.81 -57.64 10.85
C ASP A 586 29.35 -56.30 10.35
N PRO A 587 30.12 -55.55 11.18
CA PRO A 587 30.61 -54.24 10.79
C PRO A 587 31.48 -54.21 9.53
N ASN A 588 31.99 -55.34 9.06
CA ASN A 588 32.79 -55.46 7.84
C ASN A 588 31.95 -55.55 6.55
N THR A 589 30.63 -55.73 6.63
CA THR A 589 29.77 -55.90 5.46
C THR A 589 28.38 -55.29 5.64
N ALA A 590 27.82 -54.73 4.56
CA ALA A 590 26.42 -54.29 4.55
C ALA A 590 25.44 -55.46 4.43
N GLN A 591 25.90 -56.62 3.96
CA GLN A 591 25.05 -57.78 3.71
C GLN A 591 24.68 -58.49 5.02
N PRO A 592 23.47 -59.07 5.13
CA PRO A 592 23.10 -59.89 6.28
C PRO A 592 24.08 -61.05 6.47
N VAL A 593 24.36 -61.39 7.72
CA VAL A 593 25.27 -62.47 8.08
C VAL A 593 24.54 -63.72 8.56
N ALA A 594 25.25 -64.86 8.52
CA ALA A 594 24.69 -66.11 8.98
C ALA A 594 24.58 -66.14 10.52
N VAL A 595 23.53 -66.81 11.00
CA VAL A 595 23.23 -67.08 12.40
C VAL A 595 23.31 -68.58 12.63
N HIS A 596 24.01 -69.00 13.67
CA HIS A 596 24.06 -70.39 14.12
C HIS A 596 23.37 -70.50 15.48
N ILE A 597 22.43 -71.43 15.61
CA ILE A 597 21.72 -71.70 16.86
C ILE A 597 22.16 -73.05 17.42
N TYR A 598 22.46 -73.07 18.71
CA TYR A 598 22.83 -74.25 19.48
C TYR A 598 21.83 -74.50 20.59
N VAL A 599 21.45 -75.77 20.77
CA VAL A 599 20.58 -76.25 21.86
C VAL A 599 21.44 -77.14 22.75
N ASP A 600 21.57 -76.77 24.03
CA ASP A 600 22.40 -77.46 25.03
C ASP A 600 23.84 -77.73 24.55
N GLY A 601 24.42 -76.76 23.86
CA GLY A 601 25.78 -76.85 23.30
C GLY A 601 25.91 -77.66 22.01
N THR A 602 24.81 -78.24 21.50
CA THR A 602 24.79 -78.98 20.23
C THR A 602 24.26 -78.09 19.11
N PHE A 603 24.91 -78.11 17.94
CA PHE A 603 24.44 -77.36 16.77
C PHE A 603 23.04 -77.83 16.36
N ALA A 604 22.11 -76.89 16.22
CA ALA A 604 20.73 -77.18 15.85
C ALA A 604 20.41 -76.74 14.42
N THR A 605 20.72 -75.49 14.05
CA THR A 605 20.43 -74.96 12.72
C THR A 605 21.28 -73.73 12.39
N SER A 606 21.35 -73.38 11.10
CA SER A 606 21.92 -72.13 10.61
C SER A 606 21.13 -71.56 9.42
N PHE A 607 21.12 -70.23 9.31
CA PHE A 607 20.45 -69.48 8.24
C PHE A 607 20.92 -68.01 8.23
N THR A 608 20.58 -67.25 7.19
CA THR A 608 20.96 -65.82 7.05
C THR A 608 19.96 -64.92 7.78
N ALA A 609 20.44 -63.92 8.52
CA ALA A 609 19.58 -62.95 9.23
C ALA A 609 19.02 -61.87 8.29
N GLU A 610 18.08 -62.23 7.41
CA GLU A 610 17.53 -61.33 6.39
C GLU A 610 16.18 -60.70 6.75
N ALA A 611 15.62 -60.99 7.94
CA ALA A 611 14.35 -60.40 8.36
C ALA A 611 14.47 -58.89 8.57
N SER A 612 13.40 -58.15 8.26
CA SER A 612 13.43 -56.67 8.32
C SER A 612 13.40 -56.15 9.77
N ARG A 613 14.33 -55.24 10.08
CA ARG A 613 14.49 -54.49 11.33
C ARG A 613 14.70 -53.00 11.06
N PRO A 614 13.61 -52.26 10.73
CA PRO A 614 13.69 -50.82 10.48
C PRO A 614 14.22 -50.01 11.67
N ASP A 615 14.01 -50.51 12.89
CA ASP A 615 14.54 -49.92 14.14
C ASP A 615 16.07 -49.97 14.19
N VAL A 616 16.68 -51.08 13.75
CA VAL A 616 18.14 -51.20 13.63
C VAL A 616 18.67 -50.30 12.52
N ALA A 617 18.01 -50.26 11.36
CA ALA A 617 18.36 -49.36 10.26
C ALA A 617 18.23 -47.87 10.64
N GLY A 618 17.34 -47.53 11.56
CA GLY A 618 17.22 -46.16 12.08
C GLY A 618 18.45 -45.70 12.86
N ILE A 619 19.20 -46.61 13.48
CA ILE A 619 20.42 -46.32 14.24
C ILE A 619 21.67 -46.52 13.38
N LEU A 620 21.68 -47.55 12.53
CA LEU A 620 22.78 -47.98 11.68
C LEU A 620 22.37 -48.00 10.21
N PRO A 621 22.08 -46.82 9.60
CA PRO A 621 21.45 -46.72 8.28
C PRO A 621 22.30 -47.32 7.16
N SER A 622 23.63 -47.34 7.31
CA SER A 622 24.55 -47.90 6.30
C SER A 622 24.43 -49.42 6.09
N TYR A 623 23.76 -50.13 7.00
CA TYR A 623 23.55 -51.58 6.90
C TYR A 623 22.17 -51.95 6.32
N GLY A 624 21.21 -51.02 6.31
CA GLY A 624 19.84 -51.28 5.90
C GLY A 624 19.05 -52.14 6.92
N PRO A 625 17.79 -52.50 6.62
CA PRO A 625 16.91 -53.17 7.58
C PRO A 625 17.06 -54.70 7.61
N ALA A 626 17.68 -55.32 6.60
CA ALA A 626 17.72 -56.78 6.48
C ALA A 626 18.82 -57.40 7.35
N HIS A 627 18.61 -57.41 8.68
CA HIS A 627 19.58 -57.93 9.68
C HIS A 627 18.91 -58.69 10.84
N GLY A 628 17.62 -58.99 10.72
CA GLY A 628 16.82 -59.69 11.71
C GLY A 628 16.76 -61.20 11.51
N PHE A 629 16.46 -61.92 12.58
CA PHE A 629 16.08 -63.33 12.52
C PHE A 629 14.87 -63.62 13.40
N ASP A 630 14.04 -64.57 12.98
CA ASP A 630 12.90 -65.08 13.72
C ASP A 630 12.59 -66.49 13.22
N THR A 631 12.84 -67.50 14.05
CA THR A 631 12.74 -68.89 13.63
C THR A 631 12.31 -69.80 14.78
N GLU A 632 11.82 -70.99 14.45
CA GLU A 632 11.55 -72.06 15.41
C GLU A 632 12.63 -73.13 15.32
N VAL A 633 13.15 -73.53 16.47
CA VAL A 633 14.18 -74.56 16.60
C VAL A 633 13.61 -75.73 17.40
N GLY A 634 13.71 -76.94 16.85
CA GLY A 634 13.24 -78.15 17.52
C GLY A 634 13.97 -78.39 18.84
N ALA A 635 13.21 -78.60 19.90
CA ALA A 635 13.71 -78.97 21.22
C ALA A 635 12.70 -79.94 21.88
N GLY A 636 13.22 -80.91 22.62
CA GLY A 636 12.38 -81.83 23.37
C GLY A 636 11.62 -81.12 24.51
N PRO A 637 10.70 -81.81 25.20
CA PRO A 637 10.12 -81.30 26.44
C PRO A 637 11.22 -81.16 27.51
N GLY A 638 11.36 -79.99 28.11
CA GLY A 638 12.34 -79.73 29.16
C GLY A 638 12.85 -78.31 29.16
N SER A 639 13.75 -78.01 30.09
CA SER A 639 14.49 -76.75 30.08
C SER A 639 15.73 -76.89 29.22
N HIS A 640 15.89 -76.01 28.24
CA HIS A 640 16.97 -76.05 27.25
C HIS A 640 17.73 -74.73 27.22
N GLN A 641 19.05 -74.79 27.09
CA GLN A 641 19.89 -73.62 26.85
C GLN A 641 19.98 -73.36 25.35
N ILE A 642 19.49 -72.20 24.92
CA ILE A 642 19.56 -71.75 23.53
C ILE A 642 20.65 -70.68 23.43
N CYS A 643 21.68 -70.95 22.63
CA CYS A 643 22.76 -70.02 22.35
C CYS A 643 22.79 -69.67 20.87
N VAL A 644 22.84 -68.38 20.57
CA VAL A 644 22.84 -67.85 19.20
C VAL A 644 24.18 -67.18 18.91
N TYR A 645 24.84 -67.60 17.84
CA TYR A 645 26.09 -67.04 17.36
C TYR A 645 25.87 -66.34 16.02
N ALA A 646 26.46 -65.16 15.88
CA ALA A 646 26.62 -64.49 14.60
C ALA A 646 27.93 -64.93 13.95
N ILE A 647 27.86 -65.23 12.66
CA ILE A 647 29.00 -65.71 11.89
C ILE A 647 29.68 -64.54 11.21
N ASN A 648 30.96 -64.37 11.56
CA ASN A 648 31.77 -63.26 11.14
C ASN A 648 32.13 -63.34 9.65
N VAL A 649 32.17 -62.19 9.00
CA VAL A 649 32.59 -62.00 7.62
C VAL A 649 33.79 -61.05 7.62
N GLY A 650 34.96 -61.55 7.20
CA GLY A 650 36.20 -60.76 7.21
C GLY A 650 37.01 -60.91 8.50
N PRO A 651 37.82 -59.90 8.88
CA PRO A 651 38.56 -59.88 10.15
C PRO A 651 37.62 -59.99 11.35
N GLY A 652 38.08 -60.57 12.46
CA GLY A 652 37.26 -60.77 13.66
C GLY A 652 36.93 -62.24 13.93
N THR A 653 35.97 -62.47 14.81
CA THR A 653 35.56 -63.79 15.29
C THR A 653 34.04 -63.90 15.40
N ASN A 654 33.52 -65.12 15.25
CA ASN A 654 32.09 -65.38 15.44
C ASN A 654 31.67 -64.95 16.85
N ALA A 655 30.65 -64.12 16.95
CA ALA A 655 30.22 -63.52 18.20
C ALA A 655 29.05 -64.28 18.81
N LEU A 656 29.10 -64.56 20.12
CA LEU A 656 27.93 -65.03 20.86
C LEU A 656 26.98 -63.84 21.05
N ILE A 657 25.85 -63.85 20.34
CA ILE A 657 24.80 -62.82 20.40
C ILE A 657 23.98 -62.93 21.69
N GLY A 658 23.81 -64.15 22.20
CA GLY A 658 23.22 -64.37 23.50
C GLY A 658 22.95 -65.85 23.79
N CYS A 659 22.86 -66.17 25.08
CA CYS A 659 22.38 -67.46 25.55
C CYS A 659 21.25 -67.26 26.56
N ARG A 660 20.13 -67.97 26.39
CA ARG A 660 19.01 -67.97 27.37
C ARG A 660 18.55 -69.40 27.63
N LYS A 661 18.15 -69.66 28.88
CA LYS A 661 17.43 -70.89 29.24
C LYS A 661 15.94 -70.63 29.15
N ASN A 662 15.22 -71.57 28.58
CA ASN A 662 13.77 -71.58 28.51
C ASN A 662 13.26 -72.98 28.82
#